data_AF-G2H1L9-F1
#
_entry.id   AF-G2H1L9-F1
#
_cell.length_a   1.000
_cell.length_b   1.000
_cell.length_c   1.000
_cell.angle_alpha   90.00
_cell.angle_beta   90.00
_cell.angle_gamma   90.00
#
_symmetry.space_group_name_H-M   'P 1'
#
loop_
_entity.id
_entity.type
_entity.pdbx_description
1 polymer ?
#
loop_
_entity_poly.entity_id
_entity_poly.type
_entity_poly.pdbx_seq_one_letter_code
_entity_poly.pdbx_strand_id
1 'polypeptide(L)'
;MASFKTSEDYAQFIAEYHQAVDKIVEFYTANVDDQENTTLVSENFKAFKQKIENSDDQDSHRYYQVKNVLEEIAHLLVQPNTPKNPLNNKLAQIYELADRIIYCADGAITDILRASSNLFAPSPDLLSNMQKIKEKIAVNTLRDFMVQHAINNNIHTFNAFWDHFHQELALPSSQDRFRNLDLATHQLVTHYRQKLTAALTPYRITYQLAQDHLDFFRRQLAADRVNYDQIEAKAAQLSLDIEDQAEGFKPGYRNLDLDALFIQNGDKYQLRQDPILLQIEMAKKFSKAKVQAAWLNWSIQHLNNEQGNTFQRIGDLFWQETDGELMLPTIKNIGNFIHQISFGQLMSLIEQARDEADQALLRKIDPQRLQGANRQQINLFFSKLGLNGVGAINYAVAHRYWFQSLDNNPLISAIFQLDGSSLANIPAMLLHKMTASELSQFVEKLGDEESIRYAIKNLDWFQQLDSNPLIPVLLRLSPDKLPLVSIDLLHHITDQQASLFFSQMGVKEGIAYATRNFEWFLEFKNNPLLPLLLTLPHEQLMRVSDMLFHQMSSQQASQVFSHWGINDSLHYIRNNFEWFQQLASNPFVPILTKLTDHQLARLSSSLWHFMTVTTLCDLFEKRNNPNAVAYINYYINGSSFQDNQAPQNRLNNFQNMVLKTLLLNIVIIKIYGMNNAITGQTINTPSRLFLL
;
A
#
# COMPACT_ATOMS: atom_id res chain seq x y z
N MET A 1 -53.33 -14.24 -22.78
CA MET A 1 -52.77 -15.22 -21.83
C MET A 1 -53.05 -14.69 -20.43
N ALA A 2 -53.65 -15.50 -19.55
CA ALA A 2 -53.81 -15.14 -18.15
C ALA A 2 -52.42 -14.99 -17.50
N SER A 3 -52.27 -13.99 -16.64
CA SER A 3 -51.03 -13.72 -15.90
C SER A 3 -50.72 -14.90 -14.97
N PHE A 4 -49.49 -15.41 -14.99
CA PHE A 4 -49.08 -16.52 -14.09
C PHE A 4 -49.31 -16.16 -12.61
N LYS A 5 -49.11 -14.89 -12.23
CA LYS A 5 -49.41 -14.41 -10.87
C LYS A 5 -50.88 -14.46 -10.47
N THR A 6 -51.77 -14.46 -11.47
CA THR A 6 -53.23 -14.59 -11.26
C THR A 6 -53.72 -16.03 -11.30
N SER A 7 -52.84 -17.01 -11.53
CA SER A 7 -53.20 -18.43 -11.51
C SER A 7 -53.33 -18.96 -10.07
N GLU A 8 -54.18 -19.97 -9.89
CA GLU A 8 -54.32 -20.67 -8.60
C GLU A 8 -53.01 -21.33 -8.16
N ASP A 9 -52.15 -21.69 -9.11
CA ASP A 9 -50.86 -22.36 -8.89
C ASP A 9 -49.75 -21.41 -8.37
N TYR A 10 -49.93 -20.09 -8.46
CA TYR A 10 -48.88 -19.13 -8.10
C TYR A 10 -48.55 -19.12 -6.60
N ALA A 11 -49.58 -19.20 -5.74
CA ALA A 11 -49.39 -19.24 -4.29
C ALA A 11 -48.64 -20.51 -3.86
N GLN A 12 -48.95 -21.64 -4.48
CA GLN A 12 -48.25 -22.90 -4.26
C GLN A 12 -46.80 -22.83 -4.77
N PHE A 13 -46.59 -22.28 -5.97
CA PHE A 13 -45.26 -22.04 -6.54
C PHE A 13 -44.35 -21.24 -5.60
N ILE A 14 -44.82 -20.09 -5.07
CA ILE A 14 -44.03 -19.26 -4.15
C ILE A 14 -43.69 -20.02 -2.86
N ALA A 15 -44.65 -20.73 -2.28
CA ALA A 15 -44.44 -21.50 -1.06
C ALA A 15 -43.40 -22.60 -1.24
N GLU A 16 -43.49 -23.38 -2.32
CA GLU A 16 -42.54 -24.46 -2.63
C GLU A 16 -41.14 -23.91 -2.93
N TYR A 17 -41.06 -22.78 -3.64
CA TYR A 17 -39.79 -22.10 -3.92
C TYR A 17 -39.12 -21.58 -2.64
N HIS A 18 -39.89 -20.94 -1.75
CA HIS A 18 -39.39 -20.47 -0.46
C HIS A 18 -38.89 -21.63 0.40
N GLN A 19 -39.64 -22.74 0.42
CA GLN A 19 -39.23 -23.94 1.14
C GLN A 19 -37.90 -24.51 0.62
N ALA A 20 -37.67 -24.49 -0.70
CA ALA A 20 -36.39 -24.93 -1.27
C ALA A 20 -35.23 -24.01 -0.83
N VAL A 21 -35.43 -22.69 -0.88
CA VAL A 21 -34.44 -21.70 -0.39
C VAL A 21 -34.14 -21.88 1.10
N ASP A 22 -35.17 -22.07 1.92
CA ASP A 22 -35.01 -22.23 3.36
C ASP A 22 -34.19 -23.48 3.69
N LYS A 23 -34.44 -24.60 3.00
CA LYS A 23 -33.63 -25.82 3.14
C LYS A 23 -32.15 -25.60 2.78
N ILE A 24 -31.86 -24.78 1.78
CA ILE A 24 -30.49 -24.45 1.38
C ILE A 24 -29.79 -23.63 2.48
N VAL A 25 -30.48 -22.63 3.04
CA VAL A 25 -29.96 -21.78 4.11
C VAL A 25 -29.78 -22.58 5.41
N GLU A 26 -30.75 -23.41 5.78
CA GLU A 26 -30.68 -24.33 6.92
C GLU A 26 -29.50 -25.29 6.80
N PHE A 27 -29.28 -25.87 5.60
CA PHE A 27 -28.12 -26.71 5.36
C PHE A 27 -26.81 -25.96 5.60
N TYR A 28 -26.66 -24.75 5.04
CA TYR A 28 -25.41 -23.99 5.17
C TYR A 28 -25.13 -23.58 6.62
N THR A 29 -26.14 -23.01 7.28
CA THR A 29 -26.07 -22.54 8.68
C THR A 29 -25.78 -23.67 9.66
N ALA A 30 -26.28 -24.89 9.42
CA ALA A 30 -26.04 -26.04 10.28
C ALA A 30 -24.63 -26.65 10.14
N ASN A 31 -23.87 -26.25 9.11
CA ASN A 31 -22.59 -26.89 8.75
C ASN A 31 -21.41 -25.91 8.68
N VAL A 32 -21.59 -24.63 9.04
CA VAL A 32 -20.57 -23.58 9.02
C VAL A 32 -20.56 -22.83 10.36
N ASP A 33 -19.41 -22.80 11.02
CA ASP A 33 -19.22 -22.09 12.29
C ASP A 33 -18.89 -20.59 12.12
N ASP A 34 -18.63 -20.16 10.88
CA ASP A 34 -18.31 -18.78 10.54
C ASP A 34 -19.57 -17.91 10.47
N GLN A 35 -19.72 -17.03 11.46
CA GLN A 35 -20.89 -16.17 11.63
C GLN A 35 -21.01 -15.09 10.53
N GLU A 36 -19.90 -14.61 9.97
CA GLU A 36 -19.91 -13.60 8.90
C GLU A 36 -20.42 -14.21 7.60
N ASN A 37 -19.87 -15.36 7.21
CA ASN A 37 -20.29 -16.10 6.01
C ASN A 37 -21.75 -16.58 6.13
N THR A 38 -22.16 -17.03 7.32
CA THR A 38 -23.54 -17.46 7.58
C THR A 38 -24.54 -16.31 7.45
N THR A 39 -24.15 -15.11 7.90
CA THR A 39 -24.96 -13.90 7.78
C THR A 39 -25.13 -13.50 6.31
N LEU A 40 -24.02 -13.44 5.55
CA LEU A 40 -24.04 -13.10 4.13
C LEU A 40 -24.94 -14.05 3.33
N VAL A 41 -24.81 -15.37 3.53
CA VAL A 41 -25.63 -16.36 2.83
C VAL A 41 -27.11 -16.18 3.14
N SER A 42 -27.44 -16.02 4.42
CA SER A 42 -28.83 -15.86 4.88
C SER A 42 -29.48 -14.59 4.34
N GLU A 43 -28.76 -13.47 4.39
CA GLU A 43 -29.26 -12.17 3.91
C GLU A 43 -29.48 -12.17 2.40
N ASN A 44 -28.54 -12.74 1.64
CA ASN A 44 -28.65 -12.78 0.18
C ASN A 44 -29.81 -13.66 -0.29
N PHE A 45 -29.99 -14.85 0.31
CA PHE A 45 -31.14 -15.70 -0.02
C PHE A 45 -32.48 -15.09 0.44
N LYS A 46 -32.49 -14.33 1.54
CA LYS A 46 -33.67 -13.57 1.97
C LYS A 46 -34.04 -12.47 0.97
N ALA A 47 -33.05 -11.70 0.50
CA ALA A 47 -33.25 -10.69 -0.53
C ALA A 47 -33.74 -11.33 -1.85
N PHE A 48 -33.22 -12.51 -2.19
CA PHE A 48 -33.67 -13.25 -3.37
C PHE A 48 -35.15 -13.69 -3.28
N LYS A 49 -35.60 -14.22 -2.13
CA LYS A 49 -37.02 -14.56 -1.91
C LYS A 49 -37.95 -13.37 -2.15
N GLN A 50 -37.64 -12.23 -1.51
CA GLN A 50 -38.42 -10.98 -1.67
C GLN A 50 -38.48 -10.53 -3.14
N LYS A 51 -37.40 -10.76 -3.90
CA LYS A 51 -37.34 -10.39 -5.30
C LYS A 51 -38.27 -11.22 -6.17
N ILE A 52 -38.41 -12.52 -5.88
CA ILE A 52 -39.33 -13.40 -6.62
C ILE A 52 -40.77 -13.00 -6.34
N GLU A 53 -41.14 -12.74 -5.09
CA GLU A 53 -42.47 -12.26 -4.71
C GLU A 53 -42.81 -10.95 -5.44
N ASN A 54 -41.86 -10.01 -5.46
CA ASN A 54 -42.02 -8.68 -6.04
C ASN A 54 -41.76 -8.61 -7.56
N SER A 55 -41.41 -9.73 -8.21
CA SER A 55 -41.11 -9.75 -9.65
C SER A 55 -42.33 -9.44 -10.52
N ASP A 56 -42.17 -9.14 -11.80
CA ASP A 56 -43.32 -9.04 -12.71
C ASP A 56 -43.79 -10.43 -13.18
N ASP A 57 -44.84 -10.48 -14.01
CA ASP A 57 -45.36 -11.74 -14.55
C ASP A 57 -44.37 -12.49 -15.43
N GLN A 58 -43.51 -11.78 -16.17
CA GLN A 58 -42.56 -12.39 -17.08
C GLN A 58 -41.43 -13.05 -16.30
N ASP A 59 -40.90 -12.38 -15.29
CA ASP A 59 -39.85 -12.90 -14.41
C ASP A 59 -40.38 -14.03 -13.53
N SER A 60 -41.63 -13.94 -13.06
CA SER A 60 -42.28 -15.02 -12.30
C SER A 60 -42.37 -16.33 -13.11
N HIS A 61 -42.73 -16.25 -14.40
CA HIS A 61 -42.75 -17.43 -15.27
C HIS A 61 -41.35 -18.02 -15.50
N ARG A 62 -40.30 -17.20 -15.43
CA ARG A 62 -38.92 -17.66 -15.57
C ARG A 62 -38.38 -18.32 -14.31
N TYR A 63 -38.67 -17.77 -13.14
CA TYR A 63 -38.37 -18.45 -11.88
C TYR A 63 -39.09 -19.81 -11.79
N TYR A 64 -40.31 -19.90 -12.35
CA TYR A 64 -41.01 -21.18 -12.48
C TYR A 64 -40.22 -22.21 -13.29
N GLN A 65 -39.54 -21.82 -14.38
CA GLN A 65 -38.75 -22.74 -15.21
C GLN A 65 -37.56 -23.36 -14.48
N VAL A 66 -37.02 -22.70 -13.44
CA VAL A 66 -35.89 -23.22 -12.65
C VAL A 66 -36.27 -23.71 -11.26
N LYS A 67 -37.56 -23.67 -10.90
CA LYS A 67 -38.05 -24.13 -9.59
C LYS A 67 -37.59 -25.56 -9.30
N ASN A 68 -37.83 -26.48 -10.23
CA ASN A 68 -37.48 -27.89 -10.07
C ASN A 68 -35.97 -28.08 -9.84
N VAL A 69 -35.13 -27.24 -10.45
CA VAL A 69 -33.67 -27.27 -10.29
C VAL A 69 -33.26 -26.83 -8.89
N LEU A 70 -33.91 -25.80 -8.35
CA LEU A 70 -33.65 -25.33 -6.99
C LEU A 70 -34.12 -26.34 -5.94
N GLU A 71 -35.27 -26.98 -6.17
CA GLU A 71 -35.76 -28.09 -5.35
C GLU A 71 -34.80 -29.28 -5.38
N GLU A 72 -34.22 -29.57 -6.54
CA GLU A 72 -33.17 -30.57 -6.71
C GLU A 72 -31.92 -30.24 -5.89
N ILE A 73 -31.44 -28.99 -5.95
CA ILE A 73 -30.32 -28.50 -5.12
C ILE A 73 -30.65 -28.75 -3.65
N ALA A 74 -31.81 -28.29 -3.18
CA ALA A 74 -32.24 -28.47 -1.79
C ALA A 74 -32.29 -29.95 -1.40
N HIS A 75 -32.79 -30.82 -2.28
CA HIS A 75 -32.81 -32.26 -2.04
C HIS A 75 -31.39 -32.85 -1.92
N LEU A 76 -30.47 -32.48 -2.82
CA LEU A 76 -29.08 -32.96 -2.83
C LEU A 76 -28.30 -32.56 -1.58
N LEU A 77 -28.54 -31.36 -1.06
CA LEU A 77 -27.84 -30.89 0.14
C LEU A 77 -28.14 -31.78 1.35
N VAL A 78 -29.38 -32.25 1.47
CA VAL A 78 -29.86 -33.10 2.58
C VAL A 78 -29.42 -34.56 2.43
N GLN A 79 -28.97 -34.99 1.24
CA GLN A 79 -28.43 -36.34 1.06
C GLN A 79 -27.12 -36.54 1.84
N PRO A 80 -26.83 -37.76 2.35
CA PRO A 80 -25.61 -38.05 3.08
C PRO A 80 -24.36 -37.59 2.32
N ASN A 81 -23.38 -37.06 3.05
CA ASN A 81 -22.09 -36.70 2.47
C ASN A 81 -21.42 -37.96 1.90
N THR A 82 -21.10 -37.93 0.61
CA THR A 82 -20.39 -39.03 -0.05
C THR A 82 -18.99 -38.57 -0.43
N PRO A 83 -18.03 -39.49 -0.65
CA PRO A 83 -16.74 -39.14 -1.24
C PRO A 83 -16.88 -38.40 -2.58
N LYS A 84 -17.97 -38.68 -3.32
CA LYS A 84 -18.31 -38.01 -4.58
C LYS A 84 -19.00 -36.65 -4.36
N ASN A 85 -19.54 -36.32 -3.20
CA ASN A 85 -20.12 -35.01 -2.94
C ASN A 85 -19.84 -34.60 -1.49
N PRO A 86 -18.59 -34.20 -1.18
CA PRO A 86 -18.17 -33.90 0.18
C PRO A 86 -18.81 -32.61 0.68
N LEU A 87 -19.00 -32.52 2.00
CA LEU A 87 -19.60 -31.36 2.67
C LEU A 87 -18.98 -30.03 2.23
N ASN A 88 -17.65 -29.95 2.17
CA ASN A 88 -16.94 -28.73 1.79
C ASN A 88 -17.29 -28.25 0.36
N ASN A 89 -17.54 -29.17 -0.58
CA ASN A 89 -17.97 -28.79 -1.92
C ASN A 89 -19.39 -28.21 -1.88
N LYS A 90 -20.31 -28.88 -1.18
CA LYS A 90 -21.68 -28.40 -1.00
C LYS A 90 -21.68 -26.99 -0.40
N LEU A 91 -20.91 -26.77 0.66
CA LEU A 91 -20.77 -25.46 1.32
C LEU A 91 -20.21 -24.41 0.35
N ALA A 92 -19.12 -24.69 -0.37
CA ALA A 92 -18.53 -23.74 -1.31
C ALA A 92 -19.51 -23.34 -2.42
N GLN A 93 -20.26 -24.31 -3.00
CA GLN A 93 -21.25 -24.01 -4.04
C GLN A 93 -22.41 -23.15 -3.53
N ILE A 94 -22.87 -23.38 -2.30
CA ILE A 94 -23.95 -22.56 -1.72
C ILE A 94 -23.47 -21.15 -1.38
N TYR A 95 -22.25 -21.00 -0.86
CA TYR A 95 -21.66 -19.68 -0.64
C TYR A 95 -21.52 -18.90 -1.96
N GLU A 96 -20.99 -19.54 -3.01
CA GLU A 96 -20.88 -18.92 -4.34
C GLU A 96 -22.24 -18.60 -4.96
N LEU A 97 -23.26 -19.45 -4.79
CA LEU A 97 -24.61 -19.18 -5.27
C LEU A 97 -25.22 -17.98 -4.55
N ALA A 98 -25.10 -17.92 -3.21
CA ALA A 98 -25.65 -16.84 -2.41
C ALA A 98 -25.10 -15.47 -2.81
N ASP A 99 -23.79 -15.37 -3.06
CA ASP A 99 -23.15 -14.15 -3.55
C ASP A 99 -23.73 -13.66 -4.89
N ARG A 100 -24.25 -14.58 -5.73
CA ARG A 100 -24.61 -14.31 -7.13
C ARG A 100 -26.11 -14.18 -7.38
N ILE A 101 -26.94 -14.78 -6.55
CA ILE A 101 -28.37 -14.93 -6.83
C ILE A 101 -29.18 -13.63 -6.66
N ILE A 102 -28.60 -12.59 -6.04
CA ILE A 102 -29.31 -11.35 -5.68
C ILE A 102 -29.48 -10.33 -6.83
N TYR A 103 -28.78 -10.47 -7.96
CA TYR A 103 -28.63 -9.38 -8.95
C TYR A 103 -29.79 -9.17 -9.93
N CYS A 104 -30.23 -10.17 -10.69
CA CYS A 104 -31.42 -10.12 -11.57
C CYS A 104 -31.99 -11.52 -11.83
N ALA A 105 -33.20 -11.63 -12.39
CA ALA A 105 -33.85 -12.92 -12.64
C ALA A 105 -33.04 -13.82 -13.59
N ASP A 106 -32.57 -13.26 -14.70
CA ASP A 106 -31.79 -13.97 -15.72
C ASP A 106 -30.44 -14.45 -15.19
N GLY A 107 -29.82 -13.63 -14.35
CA GLY A 107 -28.60 -13.95 -13.61
C GLY A 107 -28.79 -15.09 -12.63
N ALA A 108 -29.80 -14.96 -11.76
CA ALA A 108 -30.15 -15.97 -10.76
C ALA A 108 -30.42 -17.34 -11.40
N ILE A 109 -31.15 -17.38 -12.52
CA ILE A 109 -31.41 -18.61 -13.29
C ILE A 109 -30.11 -19.26 -13.75
N THR A 110 -29.21 -18.47 -14.34
CA THR A 110 -27.92 -18.96 -14.84
C THR A 110 -27.08 -19.52 -13.68
N ASP A 111 -27.04 -18.84 -12.55
CA ASP A 111 -26.27 -19.29 -11.38
C ASP A 111 -26.91 -20.47 -10.65
N ILE A 112 -28.24 -20.59 -10.62
CA ILE A 112 -28.95 -21.78 -10.10
C ILE A 112 -28.61 -23.00 -10.96
N LEU A 113 -28.69 -22.88 -12.29
CA LEU A 113 -28.36 -23.97 -13.21
C LEU A 113 -26.88 -24.39 -13.08
N ARG A 114 -25.97 -23.42 -12.93
CA ARG A 114 -24.55 -23.67 -12.70
C ARG A 114 -24.29 -24.35 -11.36
N ALA A 115 -24.88 -23.86 -10.27
CA ALA A 115 -24.74 -24.46 -8.95
C ALA A 115 -25.28 -25.89 -8.92
N SER A 116 -26.41 -26.13 -9.57
CA SER A 116 -26.97 -27.46 -9.77
C SER A 116 -25.95 -28.37 -10.48
N SER A 117 -25.46 -28.00 -11.67
CA SER A 117 -24.43 -28.76 -12.40
C SER A 117 -23.17 -29.06 -11.57
N ASN A 118 -22.76 -28.11 -10.71
CA ASN A 118 -21.62 -28.29 -9.82
C ASN A 118 -21.90 -29.26 -8.66
N LEU A 119 -23.13 -29.29 -8.15
CA LEU A 119 -23.59 -30.16 -7.07
C LEU A 119 -23.93 -31.59 -7.54
N PHE A 120 -24.39 -31.76 -8.79
CA PHE A 120 -24.88 -33.06 -9.31
C PHE A 120 -23.84 -34.14 -9.55
N ALA A 121 -22.54 -33.79 -9.46
CA ALA A 121 -21.39 -34.66 -9.18
C ALA A 121 -20.12 -33.96 -9.67
N PRO A 122 -18.95 -34.06 -9.02
CA PRO A 122 -17.72 -34.22 -9.78
C PRO A 122 -17.95 -35.47 -10.60
N SER A 123 -18.11 -35.32 -11.91
CA SER A 123 -18.17 -36.51 -12.74
C SER A 123 -16.91 -37.32 -12.43
N PRO A 124 -17.00 -38.65 -12.28
CA PRO A 124 -15.79 -39.46 -12.19
C PRO A 124 -14.89 -39.23 -13.41
N ASP A 125 -15.47 -38.85 -14.55
CA ASP A 125 -14.71 -38.62 -15.78
C ASP A 125 -13.85 -37.34 -15.74
N LEU A 126 -12.65 -37.48 -16.27
CA LEU A 126 -11.62 -36.44 -16.30
C LEU A 126 -12.05 -35.21 -17.14
N LEU A 127 -12.89 -35.42 -18.16
CA LEU A 127 -13.29 -34.40 -19.14
C LEU A 127 -14.28 -33.40 -18.54
N SER A 128 -15.26 -33.88 -17.79
CA SER A 128 -16.22 -33.05 -17.05
C SER A 128 -15.51 -32.23 -15.95
N ASN A 129 -14.54 -32.81 -15.24
CA ASN A 129 -13.76 -32.06 -14.25
C ASN A 129 -12.89 -30.98 -14.92
N MET A 130 -12.33 -31.25 -16.10
CA MET A 130 -11.65 -30.24 -16.91
C MET A 130 -12.60 -29.12 -17.34
N GLN A 131 -13.83 -29.44 -17.76
CA GLN A 131 -14.84 -28.42 -18.12
C GLN A 131 -15.16 -27.52 -16.92
N LYS A 132 -15.33 -28.08 -15.72
CA LYS A 132 -15.55 -27.32 -14.48
C LYS A 132 -14.39 -26.38 -14.15
N ILE A 133 -13.15 -26.86 -14.26
CA ILE A 133 -11.96 -26.03 -14.02
C ILE A 133 -11.85 -24.91 -15.06
N LYS A 134 -12.11 -25.21 -16.34
CA LYS A 134 -12.15 -24.20 -17.41
C LYS A 134 -13.19 -23.13 -17.12
N GLU A 135 -14.41 -23.52 -16.78
CA GLU A 135 -15.47 -22.58 -16.43
C GLU A 135 -15.06 -21.70 -15.24
N LYS A 136 -14.52 -22.30 -14.18
CA LYS A 136 -14.04 -21.57 -13.00
C LYS A 136 -12.96 -20.55 -13.35
N ILE A 137 -11.95 -20.93 -14.14
CA ILE A 137 -10.88 -20.02 -14.58
C ILE A 137 -11.46 -18.89 -15.45
N ALA A 138 -12.36 -19.21 -16.39
CA ALA A 138 -12.97 -18.23 -17.27
C ALA A 138 -13.81 -17.19 -16.50
N VAL A 139 -14.66 -17.66 -15.59
CA VAL A 139 -15.50 -16.80 -14.73
C VAL A 139 -14.62 -15.86 -13.89
N ASN A 140 -13.59 -16.39 -13.22
CA ASN A 140 -12.70 -15.57 -12.40
C ASN A 140 -11.94 -14.54 -13.25
N THR A 141 -11.46 -14.94 -14.43
CA THR A 141 -10.73 -14.06 -15.34
C THR A 141 -11.60 -12.91 -15.84
N LEU A 142 -12.89 -13.18 -16.13
CA LEU A 142 -13.85 -12.15 -16.53
C LEU A 142 -14.13 -11.17 -15.39
N ARG A 143 -14.32 -11.66 -14.17
CA ARG A 143 -14.53 -10.79 -12.99
C ARG A 143 -13.35 -9.86 -12.79
N ASP A 144 -12.13 -10.40 -12.77
CA ASP A 144 -10.91 -9.61 -12.63
C ASP A 144 -10.76 -8.59 -13.76
N PHE A 145 -11.16 -8.97 -14.99
CA PHE A 145 -11.15 -8.06 -16.13
C PHE A 145 -12.12 -6.89 -15.95
N MET A 146 -13.36 -7.18 -15.53
CA MET A 146 -14.39 -6.16 -15.31
C MET A 146 -13.99 -5.20 -14.20
N VAL A 147 -13.44 -5.70 -13.09
CA VAL A 147 -12.92 -4.85 -12.00
C VAL A 147 -11.78 -3.95 -12.47
N GLN A 148 -10.79 -4.51 -13.17
CA GLN A 148 -9.64 -3.73 -13.67
C GLN A 148 -10.02 -2.61 -14.65
N HIS A 149 -11.08 -2.81 -15.43
CA HIS A 149 -11.52 -1.83 -16.42
C HIS A 149 -12.68 -0.96 -15.93
N ALA A 150 -12.99 -1.01 -14.62
CA ALA A 150 -14.12 -0.31 -14.02
C ALA A 150 -15.45 -0.53 -14.78
N ILE A 151 -15.61 -1.71 -15.39
CA ILE A 151 -16.84 -2.09 -16.07
C ILE A 151 -17.85 -2.42 -14.97
N ASN A 152 -19.03 -1.81 -15.04
CA ASN A 152 -20.09 -2.04 -14.06
C ASN A 152 -20.31 -3.57 -13.91
N ASN A 153 -20.17 -4.09 -12.70
CA ASN A 153 -20.27 -5.51 -12.38
C ASN A 153 -21.75 -5.95 -12.36
N ASN A 154 -22.47 -5.61 -13.43
CA ASN A 154 -23.81 -6.07 -13.68
C ASN A 154 -23.73 -7.42 -14.39
N ILE A 155 -24.53 -8.36 -13.91
CA ILE A 155 -24.66 -9.71 -14.45
C ILE A 155 -24.99 -9.74 -15.96
N HIS A 156 -25.72 -8.75 -16.48
CA HIS A 156 -26.01 -8.64 -17.92
C HIS A 156 -24.78 -8.33 -18.76
N THR A 157 -23.88 -7.49 -18.24
CA THR A 157 -22.61 -7.19 -18.89
C THR A 157 -21.67 -8.39 -18.80
N PHE A 158 -21.63 -9.07 -17.64
CA PHE A 158 -20.89 -10.33 -17.49
C PHE A 158 -21.37 -11.38 -18.51
N ASN A 159 -22.67 -11.61 -18.61
CA ASN A 159 -23.28 -12.57 -19.53
C ASN A 159 -23.03 -12.21 -21.00
N ALA A 160 -23.04 -10.92 -21.34
CA ALA A 160 -22.67 -10.46 -22.69
C ALA A 160 -21.22 -10.84 -23.05
N PHE A 161 -20.26 -10.63 -22.15
CA PHE A 161 -18.88 -11.08 -22.35
C PHE A 161 -18.77 -12.60 -22.38
N TRP A 162 -19.46 -13.32 -21.50
CA TRP A 162 -19.47 -14.78 -21.48
C TRP A 162 -19.94 -15.37 -22.82
N ASP A 163 -21.03 -14.83 -23.35
CA ASP A 163 -21.64 -15.32 -24.58
C ASP A 163 -20.80 -15.05 -25.84
N HIS A 164 -19.85 -14.11 -25.80
CA HIS A 164 -18.87 -13.97 -26.89
C HIS A 164 -17.94 -15.18 -27.01
N PHE A 165 -17.70 -15.90 -25.91
CA PHE A 165 -16.68 -16.96 -25.85
C PHE A 165 -17.23 -18.34 -25.52
N HIS A 166 -18.50 -18.47 -25.12
CA HIS A 166 -19.06 -19.73 -24.67
C HIS A 166 -18.91 -20.86 -25.71
N GLN A 167 -19.13 -20.57 -27.01
CA GLN A 167 -18.94 -21.54 -28.09
C GLN A 167 -17.47 -21.90 -28.28
N GLU A 168 -16.57 -20.91 -28.29
CA GLU A 168 -15.13 -21.13 -28.42
C GLU A 168 -14.57 -21.99 -27.27
N LEU A 169 -15.19 -21.89 -26.09
CA LEU A 169 -14.82 -22.63 -24.88
C LEU A 169 -15.56 -23.97 -24.73
N ALA A 170 -16.54 -24.28 -25.59
CA ALA A 170 -17.48 -25.38 -25.42
C ALA A 170 -18.15 -25.37 -24.04
N LEU A 171 -18.63 -24.19 -23.62
CA LEU A 171 -19.36 -23.97 -22.37
C LEU A 171 -20.82 -23.56 -22.66
N PRO A 172 -21.75 -23.81 -21.72
CA PRO A 172 -23.14 -23.39 -21.87
C PRO A 172 -23.27 -21.88 -22.06
N SER A 173 -24.17 -21.45 -22.96
CA SER A 173 -24.52 -20.03 -23.10
C SER A 173 -25.27 -19.52 -21.88
N SER A 174 -25.20 -18.22 -21.64
CA SER A 174 -26.11 -17.55 -20.72
C SER A 174 -27.55 -17.59 -21.26
N GLN A 175 -28.53 -17.61 -20.35
CA GLN A 175 -29.97 -17.53 -20.69
C GLN A 175 -30.49 -16.08 -20.65
N ASP A 176 -29.58 -15.10 -20.70
CA ASP A 176 -29.85 -13.69 -20.47
C ASP A 176 -30.41 -12.96 -21.71
N ARG A 177 -31.53 -12.26 -21.53
CA ARG A 177 -32.22 -11.49 -22.59
C ARG A 177 -31.71 -10.05 -22.71
N PHE A 178 -31.17 -9.46 -21.65
CA PHE A 178 -30.87 -8.03 -21.58
C PHE A 178 -29.38 -7.74 -21.82
N ARG A 179 -28.78 -8.48 -22.75
CA ARG A 179 -27.36 -8.37 -23.11
C ARG A 179 -27.03 -6.94 -23.50
N ASN A 180 -26.33 -6.22 -22.63
CA ASN A 180 -25.94 -4.85 -22.89
C ASN A 180 -24.67 -4.84 -23.75
N LEU A 181 -24.84 -5.08 -25.05
CA LEU A 181 -23.76 -5.16 -26.03
C LEU A 181 -23.05 -3.81 -26.23
N ASP A 182 -23.70 -2.69 -25.90
CA ASP A 182 -23.15 -1.34 -26.08
C ASP A 182 -21.90 -1.07 -25.22
N LEU A 183 -21.74 -1.80 -24.11
CA LEU A 183 -20.55 -1.72 -23.24
C LEU A 183 -19.40 -2.66 -23.68
N ALA A 184 -19.70 -3.71 -24.45
CA ALA A 184 -18.72 -4.69 -24.92
C ALA A 184 -18.15 -4.25 -26.28
N THR A 185 -17.41 -3.15 -26.30
CA THR A 185 -16.74 -2.70 -27.54
C THR A 185 -15.83 -3.81 -28.08
N HIS A 186 -15.66 -3.88 -29.41
CA HIS A 186 -14.78 -4.87 -30.04
C HIS A 186 -13.35 -4.85 -29.45
N GLN A 187 -12.88 -3.67 -29.03
CA GLN A 187 -11.58 -3.52 -28.38
C GLN A 187 -11.55 -4.18 -26.98
N LEU A 188 -12.56 -3.97 -26.15
CA LEU A 188 -12.67 -4.63 -24.84
C LEU A 188 -12.85 -6.13 -24.97
N VAL A 189 -13.65 -6.59 -25.94
CA VAL A 189 -13.79 -8.03 -26.25
C VAL A 189 -12.45 -8.62 -26.66
N THR A 190 -11.66 -7.91 -27.46
CA THR A 190 -10.31 -8.35 -27.87
C THR A 190 -9.35 -8.42 -26.67
N HIS A 191 -9.33 -7.41 -25.80
CA HIS A 191 -8.50 -7.42 -24.59
C HIS A 191 -8.92 -8.54 -23.63
N TYR A 192 -10.22 -8.74 -23.43
CA TYR A 192 -10.70 -9.85 -22.61
C TYR A 192 -10.34 -11.19 -23.23
N ARG A 193 -10.45 -11.36 -24.56
CA ARG A 193 -9.99 -12.56 -25.27
C ARG A 193 -8.51 -12.84 -25.00
N GLN A 194 -7.65 -11.82 -25.04
CA GLN A 194 -6.23 -11.96 -24.74
C GLN A 194 -6.01 -12.40 -23.30
N LYS A 195 -6.67 -11.75 -22.33
CA LYS A 195 -6.59 -12.12 -20.91
C LYS A 195 -7.10 -13.53 -20.65
N LEU A 196 -8.19 -13.92 -21.29
CA LEU A 196 -8.79 -15.25 -21.20
C LEU A 196 -7.89 -16.32 -21.82
N THR A 197 -7.27 -16.06 -22.96
CA THR A 197 -6.29 -16.95 -23.60
C THR A 197 -5.08 -17.17 -22.68
N ALA A 198 -4.58 -16.11 -22.06
CA ALA A 198 -3.45 -16.18 -21.14
C ALA A 198 -3.80 -16.93 -19.83
N ALA A 199 -5.08 -16.97 -19.47
CA ALA A 199 -5.56 -17.68 -18.29
C ALA A 199 -5.88 -19.16 -18.54
N LEU A 200 -6.50 -19.49 -19.67
CA LEU A 200 -6.94 -20.84 -20.03
C LEU A 200 -5.85 -21.63 -20.76
N THR A 201 -4.72 -21.84 -20.10
CA THR A 201 -3.61 -22.59 -20.68
C THR A 201 -3.67 -24.08 -20.30
N PRO A 202 -3.12 -24.99 -21.15
CA PRO A 202 -3.01 -26.40 -20.81
C PRO A 202 -2.35 -26.61 -19.45
N TYR A 203 -1.27 -25.87 -19.15
CA TYR A 203 -0.61 -25.94 -17.84
C TYR A 203 -1.58 -25.64 -16.71
N ARG A 204 -2.26 -24.49 -16.73
CA ARG A 204 -3.09 -24.06 -15.59
C ARG A 204 -4.26 -25.00 -15.32
N ILE A 205 -4.93 -25.47 -16.39
CA ILE A 205 -6.07 -26.38 -16.29
C ILE A 205 -5.61 -27.73 -15.71
N THR A 206 -4.56 -28.30 -16.28
CA THR A 206 -4.06 -29.63 -15.86
C THR A 206 -3.40 -29.60 -14.49
N TYR A 207 -2.76 -28.49 -14.10
CA TYR A 207 -2.18 -28.32 -12.77
C TYR A 207 -3.24 -28.31 -11.68
N GLN A 208 -4.30 -27.50 -11.84
CA GLN A 208 -5.41 -27.45 -10.88
C GLN A 208 -6.08 -28.83 -10.78
N LEU A 209 -6.29 -29.49 -11.91
CA LEU A 209 -6.88 -30.83 -11.94
C LEU A 209 -6.01 -31.83 -11.18
N ALA A 210 -4.71 -31.87 -11.46
CA ALA A 210 -3.78 -32.76 -10.78
C ALA A 210 -3.71 -32.49 -9.27
N GLN A 211 -3.70 -31.22 -8.88
CA GLN A 211 -3.69 -30.81 -7.47
C GLN A 211 -4.97 -31.27 -6.74
N ASP A 212 -6.15 -31.01 -7.32
CA ASP A 212 -7.43 -31.42 -6.75
C ASP A 212 -7.51 -32.95 -6.56
N HIS A 213 -6.93 -33.70 -7.50
CA HIS A 213 -6.84 -35.16 -7.41
C HIS A 213 -5.89 -35.61 -6.30
N LEU A 214 -4.67 -35.07 -6.23
CA LEU A 214 -3.73 -35.41 -5.15
C LEU A 214 -4.30 -35.08 -3.77
N ASP A 215 -4.98 -33.94 -3.63
CA ASP A 215 -5.61 -33.53 -2.37
C ASP A 215 -6.80 -34.43 -2.00
N PHE A 216 -7.54 -34.93 -2.98
CA PHE A 216 -8.54 -35.98 -2.75
C PHE A 216 -7.89 -37.27 -2.24
N PHE A 217 -6.84 -37.76 -2.89
CA PHE A 217 -6.12 -38.95 -2.47
C PHE A 217 -5.53 -38.81 -1.07
N ARG A 218 -4.88 -37.69 -0.77
CA ARG A 218 -4.28 -37.43 0.55
C ARG A 218 -5.33 -37.55 1.67
N ARG A 219 -6.54 -37.04 1.44
CA ARG A 219 -7.68 -37.16 2.37
C ARG A 219 -8.20 -38.58 2.49
N GLN A 220 -8.22 -39.35 1.40
CA GLN A 220 -8.78 -40.71 1.38
C GLN A 220 -7.83 -41.78 1.92
N LEU A 221 -6.52 -41.60 1.75
CA LEU A 221 -5.52 -42.56 2.21
C LEU A 221 -5.27 -42.46 3.71
N ALA A 222 -5.37 -41.25 4.29
CA ALA A 222 -5.18 -40.98 5.72
C ALA A 222 -3.90 -41.60 6.33
N ALA A 223 -2.92 -41.93 5.50
CA ALA A 223 -1.67 -42.58 5.84
C ALA A 223 -0.59 -42.17 4.81
N ASP A 224 0.63 -41.94 5.29
CA ASP A 224 1.75 -41.49 4.45
C ASP A 224 2.30 -42.59 3.52
N ARG A 225 2.04 -43.86 3.86
CA ARG A 225 2.50 -45.03 3.09
C ARG A 225 1.42 -46.09 3.03
N VAL A 226 1.12 -46.57 1.84
CA VAL A 226 0.05 -47.52 1.55
C VAL A 226 0.56 -48.71 0.74
N ASN A 227 -0.07 -49.87 0.90
CA ASN A 227 0.30 -51.06 0.11
C ASN A 227 -0.41 -51.04 -1.26
N TYR A 228 0.09 -51.83 -2.21
CA TYR A 228 -0.47 -51.92 -3.57
C TYR A 228 -1.97 -52.24 -3.56
N ASP A 229 -2.42 -53.21 -2.75
CA ASP A 229 -3.84 -53.60 -2.67
C ASP A 229 -4.75 -52.46 -2.22
N GLN A 230 -4.25 -51.58 -1.33
CA GLN A 230 -4.97 -50.39 -0.89
C GLN A 230 -5.05 -49.35 -2.01
N ILE A 231 -4.00 -49.26 -2.84
CA ILE A 231 -3.99 -48.39 -4.01
C ILE A 231 -4.95 -48.91 -5.06
N GLU A 232 -4.92 -50.19 -5.40
CA GLU A 232 -5.79 -50.80 -6.42
C GLU A 232 -7.27 -50.66 -6.05
N ALA A 233 -7.62 -50.95 -4.78
CA ALA A 233 -8.97 -50.78 -4.27
C ALA A 233 -9.46 -49.33 -4.34
N LYS A 234 -8.57 -48.34 -4.18
CA LYS A 234 -8.89 -46.92 -4.28
C LYS A 234 -8.87 -46.41 -5.73
N ALA A 235 -7.94 -46.88 -6.57
CA ALA A 235 -7.85 -46.62 -8.00
C ALA A 235 -9.13 -47.04 -8.74
N ALA A 236 -9.72 -48.18 -8.35
CA ALA A 236 -11.01 -48.62 -8.87
C ALA A 236 -12.18 -47.67 -8.52
N GLN A 237 -12.09 -46.91 -7.42
CA GLN A 237 -13.11 -45.91 -7.03
C GLN A 237 -12.96 -44.58 -7.79
N LEU A 238 -11.82 -44.37 -8.44
CA LEU A 238 -11.42 -43.08 -9.02
C LEU A 238 -11.83 -42.89 -10.47
N SER A 239 -12.27 -43.94 -11.18
CA SER A 239 -12.77 -43.91 -12.58
C SER A 239 -12.15 -42.78 -13.43
N LEU A 240 -10.82 -42.79 -13.57
CA LEU A 240 -10.05 -41.84 -14.38
C LEU A 240 -10.16 -42.18 -15.88
N ASP A 241 -11.37 -42.53 -16.31
CA ASP A 241 -11.71 -42.82 -17.69
C ASP A 241 -12.10 -41.51 -18.38
N ILE A 242 -11.66 -41.33 -19.62
CA ILE A 242 -12.24 -40.35 -20.53
C ILE A 242 -13.23 -41.15 -21.38
N GLU A 243 -14.52 -40.88 -21.22
CA GLU A 243 -15.56 -41.51 -22.03
C GLU A 243 -15.59 -40.84 -23.41
N ASP A 244 -15.34 -41.59 -24.49
CA ASP A 244 -15.57 -41.13 -25.86
C ASP A 244 -17.03 -41.42 -26.23
N GLN A 245 -17.87 -40.38 -26.24
CA GLN A 245 -19.29 -40.51 -26.58
C GLN A 245 -19.54 -41.03 -28.00
N ALA A 246 -18.55 -40.98 -28.91
CA ALA A 246 -18.69 -41.49 -30.28
C ALA A 246 -18.23 -42.96 -30.45
N GLU A 247 -17.49 -43.53 -29.51
CA GLU A 247 -16.92 -44.89 -29.65
C GLU A 247 -17.45 -45.93 -28.64
N GLY A 248 -18.28 -45.52 -27.67
CA GLY A 248 -18.71 -46.41 -26.58
C GLY A 248 -17.53 -46.86 -25.72
N PHE A 249 -17.79 -47.42 -24.54
CA PHE A 249 -16.76 -47.92 -23.63
C PHE A 249 -15.78 -48.87 -24.34
N LYS A 250 -14.62 -48.36 -24.78
CA LYS A 250 -13.47 -49.20 -25.13
C LYS A 250 -12.52 -49.30 -23.93
N PRO A 251 -12.04 -50.51 -23.59
CA PRO A 251 -11.01 -50.68 -22.58
C PRO A 251 -9.69 -50.11 -23.13
N GLY A 252 -9.42 -48.85 -22.79
CA GLY A 252 -8.20 -48.15 -23.22
C GLY A 252 -7.89 -46.87 -22.44
N TYR A 253 -8.75 -46.45 -21.52
CA TYR A 253 -8.55 -45.23 -20.71
C TYR A 253 -8.33 -45.49 -19.21
N ARG A 254 -8.19 -46.76 -18.80
CA ARG A 254 -7.84 -47.11 -17.43
C ARG A 254 -6.43 -46.64 -17.06
N ASN A 255 -6.33 -46.15 -15.82
CA ASN A 255 -5.14 -45.82 -15.04
C ASN A 255 -4.40 -44.56 -15.52
N LEU A 256 -4.42 -43.49 -14.71
CA LEU A 256 -3.24 -42.64 -14.64
C LEU A 256 -2.09 -43.54 -14.17
N ASP A 257 -0.91 -43.35 -14.74
CA ASP A 257 0.22 -44.18 -14.36
C ASP A 257 0.42 -44.12 -12.84
N LEU A 258 0.53 -45.28 -12.19
CA LEU A 258 0.74 -45.35 -10.76
C LEU A 258 2.02 -44.61 -10.38
N ASP A 259 3.02 -44.62 -11.26
CA ASP A 259 4.29 -43.93 -11.07
C ASP A 259 4.16 -42.40 -11.15
N ALA A 260 3.10 -41.89 -11.78
CA ALA A 260 2.75 -40.48 -11.78
C ALA A 260 2.05 -40.02 -10.50
N LEU A 261 1.46 -40.96 -9.74
CA LEU A 261 0.74 -40.70 -8.48
C LEU A 261 1.56 -41.06 -7.24
N PHE A 262 2.35 -42.11 -7.31
CA PHE A 262 3.05 -42.70 -6.18
C PHE A 262 4.54 -42.83 -6.44
N ILE A 263 5.32 -42.79 -5.36
CA ILE A 263 6.72 -43.19 -5.32
C ILE A 263 6.78 -44.52 -4.57
N GLN A 264 7.35 -45.54 -5.20
CA GLN A 264 7.63 -46.80 -4.54
C GLN A 264 8.79 -46.62 -3.55
N ASN A 265 8.58 -46.98 -2.29
CA ASN A 265 9.55 -46.88 -1.20
C ASN A 265 9.63 -48.23 -0.47
N GLY A 266 10.40 -49.15 -1.04
CA GLY A 266 10.42 -50.57 -0.67
C GLY A 266 9.13 -51.27 -1.09
N ASP A 267 8.50 -52.00 -0.16
CA ASP A 267 7.24 -52.73 -0.40
C ASP A 267 5.98 -51.85 -0.30
N LYS A 268 6.16 -50.54 -0.04
CA LYS A 268 5.06 -49.58 0.15
C LYS A 268 5.15 -48.44 -0.85
N TYR A 269 4.02 -47.80 -1.07
CA TYR A 269 3.88 -46.67 -1.96
C TYR A 269 3.54 -45.42 -1.15
N GLN A 270 4.16 -44.30 -1.52
CA GLN A 270 3.90 -42.99 -0.95
C GLN A 270 3.31 -42.09 -2.01
N LEU A 271 2.21 -41.40 -1.70
CA LEU A 271 1.61 -40.43 -2.62
C LEU A 271 2.61 -39.28 -2.89
N ARG A 272 2.79 -38.92 -4.16
CA ARG A 272 3.60 -37.77 -4.55
C ARG A 272 3.02 -36.48 -4.00
N GLN A 273 3.91 -35.55 -3.64
CA GLN A 273 3.52 -34.22 -3.16
C GLN A 273 3.42 -33.23 -4.31
N ASP A 274 4.18 -33.45 -5.38
CA ASP A 274 4.22 -32.61 -6.56
C ASP A 274 3.22 -33.09 -7.64
N PRO A 275 2.36 -32.20 -8.18
CA PRO A 275 1.33 -32.57 -9.15
C PRO A 275 1.85 -32.76 -10.58
N ILE A 276 3.16 -32.60 -10.82
CA ILE A 276 3.71 -32.36 -12.17
C ILE A 276 3.61 -33.58 -13.09
N LEU A 277 3.98 -34.77 -12.61
CA LEU A 277 3.87 -35.98 -13.43
C LEU A 277 2.41 -36.29 -13.75
N LEU A 278 1.55 -36.17 -12.73
CA LEU A 278 0.12 -36.33 -12.87
C LEU A 278 -0.47 -35.32 -13.88
N GLN A 279 -0.02 -34.08 -13.82
CA GLN A 279 -0.38 -33.01 -14.75
C GLN A 279 -0.03 -33.36 -16.19
N ILE A 280 1.20 -33.82 -16.44
CA ILE A 280 1.66 -34.21 -17.78
C ILE A 280 0.83 -35.38 -18.32
N GLU A 281 0.59 -36.40 -17.50
CA GLU A 281 -0.22 -37.55 -17.89
C GLU A 281 -1.67 -37.17 -18.21
N MET A 282 -2.29 -36.31 -17.40
CA MET A 282 -3.60 -35.74 -17.70
C MET A 282 -3.59 -34.97 -19.02
N ALA A 283 -2.58 -34.12 -19.26
CA ALA A 283 -2.46 -33.36 -20.49
C ALA A 283 -2.36 -34.26 -21.73
N LYS A 284 -1.53 -35.31 -21.69
CA LYS A 284 -1.39 -36.30 -22.77
C LYS A 284 -2.69 -37.07 -23.04
N LYS A 285 -3.46 -37.37 -21.99
CA LYS A 285 -4.78 -38.02 -22.15
C LYS A 285 -5.76 -37.07 -22.83
N PHE A 286 -5.86 -35.84 -22.37
CA PHE A 286 -6.73 -34.83 -22.97
C PHE A 286 -6.35 -34.50 -24.41
N SER A 287 -5.06 -34.47 -24.76
CA SER A 287 -4.59 -34.20 -26.14
C SER A 287 -5.10 -35.23 -27.16
N LYS A 288 -5.52 -36.42 -26.70
CA LYS A 288 -6.07 -37.49 -27.55
C LYS A 288 -7.60 -37.49 -27.60
N ALA A 289 -8.27 -36.72 -26.74
CA ALA A 289 -9.73 -36.64 -26.71
C ALA A 289 -10.27 -35.83 -27.90
N LYS A 290 -11.24 -36.38 -28.65
CA LYS A 290 -11.86 -35.72 -29.82
C LYS A 290 -12.80 -34.56 -29.45
N VAL A 291 -13.15 -34.40 -28.16
CA VAL A 291 -14.09 -33.38 -27.65
C VAL A 291 -13.40 -32.04 -27.34
N GLN A 292 -12.19 -31.82 -27.85
CA GLN A 292 -11.48 -30.56 -27.61
C GLN A 292 -12.23 -29.40 -28.29
N ALA A 293 -12.56 -28.37 -27.50
CA ALA A 293 -13.06 -27.11 -28.01
C ALA A 293 -12.04 -26.51 -29.00
N ALA A 294 -12.52 -25.78 -30.02
CA ALA A 294 -11.66 -25.22 -31.07
C ALA A 294 -10.50 -24.35 -30.53
N TRP A 295 -10.68 -23.72 -29.37
CA TRP A 295 -9.66 -22.87 -28.73
C TRP A 295 -8.57 -23.66 -27.99
N LEU A 296 -8.82 -24.90 -27.61
CA LEU A 296 -7.91 -25.74 -26.82
C LEU A 296 -7.44 -26.96 -27.62
N ASN A 297 -7.12 -26.78 -28.90
CA ASN A 297 -6.58 -27.85 -29.74
C ASN A 297 -5.20 -28.30 -29.20
N TRP A 298 -5.22 -29.25 -28.27
CA TRP A 298 -4.09 -29.76 -27.53
C TRP A 298 -3.44 -30.87 -28.36
N SER A 299 -2.25 -30.58 -28.85
CA SER A 299 -1.40 -31.53 -29.56
C SER A 299 -0.03 -31.57 -28.91
N ILE A 300 0.54 -32.76 -28.80
CA ILE A 300 1.91 -32.94 -28.36
C ILE A 300 2.82 -32.48 -29.50
N GLN A 301 3.67 -31.51 -29.21
CA GLN A 301 4.69 -31.03 -30.14
C GLN A 301 6.06 -31.46 -29.64
N HIS A 302 6.88 -31.99 -30.55
CA HIS A 302 8.27 -32.33 -30.30
C HIS A 302 9.16 -31.17 -30.74
N LEU A 303 9.98 -30.67 -29.82
CA LEU A 303 10.88 -29.54 -30.04
C LEU A 303 12.31 -29.96 -29.78
N ASN A 304 13.22 -29.59 -30.67
CA ASN A 304 14.65 -29.77 -30.44
C ASN A 304 15.27 -28.41 -30.10
N ASN A 305 16.04 -28.35 -29.01
CA ASN A 305 16.84 -27.17 -28.75
C ASN A 305 18.16 -27.20 -29.55
N GLU A 306 18.90 -26.09 -29.54
CA GLU A 306 20.20 -25.95 -30.22
C GLU A 306 21.28 -26.90 -29.67
N GLN A 307 21.06 -27.49 -28.49
CA GLN A 307 21.96 -28.43 -27.83
C GLN A 307 21.63 -29.90 -28.17
N GLY A 308 20.63 -30.15 -29.01
CA GLY A 308 20.19 -31.48 -29.40
C GLY A 308 19.27 -32.18 -28.39
N ASN A 309 18.82 -31.50 -27.34
CA ASN A 309 17.82 -32.04 -26.41
C ASN A 309 16.42 -31.96 -27.03
N THR A 310 15.67 -33.06 -26.94
CA THR A 310 14.28 -33.14 -27.40
C THR A 310 13.33 -32.92 -26.24
N PHE A 311 12.45 -31.92 -26.35
CA PHE A 311 11.36 -31.65 -25.43
C PHE A 311 10.03 -32.00 -26.09
N GLN A 312 9.06 -32.30 -25.24
CA GLN A 312 7.67 -32.40 -25.61
C GLN A 312 6.90 -31.26 -24.94
N ARG A 313 5.87 -30.77 -25.62
CA ARG A 313 4.97 -29.76 -25.04
C ARG A 313 3.54 -29.91 -25.49
N ILE A 314 2.62 -29.38 -24.68
CA ILE A 314 1.24 -29.07 -25.05
C ILE A 314 0.99 -27.62 -24.63
N GLY A 315 0.87 -26.72 -25.62
CA GLY A 315 0.78 -25.28 -25.37
C GLY A 315 1.98 -24.74 -24.59
N ASP A 316 1.73 -24.36 -23.33
CA ASP A 316 2.71 -23.79 -22.40
C ASP A 316 3.27 -24.79 -21.37
N LEU A 317 2.80 -26.04 -21.38
CA LEU A 317 3.31 -27.13 -20.55
C LEU A 317 4.45 -27.84 -21.27
N PHE A 318 5.65 -27.82 -20.70
CA PHE A 318 6.86 -28.46 -21.26
C PHE A 318 7.36 -29.61 -20.38
N TRP A 319 7.86 -30.68 -20.99
CA TRP A 319 8.57 -31.77 -20.32
C TRP A 319 9.60 -32.41 -21.26
N GLN A 320 10.46 -33.25 -20.69
CA GLN A 320 11.43 -34.07 -21.40
C GLN A 320 11.20 -35.54 -21.03
N GLU A 321 11.40 -36.43 -21.99
CA GLU A 321 11.42 -37.88 -21.76
C GLU A 321 12.83 -38.38 -22.11
N THR A 322 13.51 -39.05 -21.19
CA THR A 322 14.85 -39.61 -21.40
C THR A 322 14.90 -40.99 -20.78
N ASP A 323 15.24 -42.00 -21.58
CA ASP A 323 15.24 -43.42 -21.17
C ASP A 323 13.92 -43.90 -20.54
N GLY A 324 12.80 -43.29 -20.95
CA GLY A 324 11.46 -43.58 -20.41
C GLY A 324 11.11 -42.79 -19.15
N GLU A 325 12.05 -42.04 -18.57
CA GLU A 325 11.82 -41.19 -17.39
C GLU A 325 11.34 -39.79 -17.80
N LEU A 326 10.30 -39.32 -17.12
CA LEU A 326 9.78 -37.96 -17.25
C LEU A 326 10.61 -36.98 -16.41
N MET A 327 11.18 -35.98 -17.08
CA MET A 327 11.91 -34.90 -16.43
C MET A 327 11.29 -33.55 -16.77
N LEU A 328 11.27 -32.65 -15.80
CA LEU A 328 11.01 -31.25 -16.09
C LEU A 328 12.20 -30.65 -16.84
N PRO A 329 11.95 -29.68 -17.74
CA PRO A 329 13.04 -28.91 -18.31
C PRO A 329 13.82 -28.24 -17.17
N THR A 330 15.12 -28.01 -17.38
CA THR A 330 15.92 -27.09 -16.58
C THR A 330 16.09 -25.80 -17.37
N ILE A 331 16.50 -24.71 -16.70
CA ILE A 331 16.71 -23.44 -17.40
C ILE A 331 17.81 -23.53 -18.47
N LYS A 332 18.85 -24.33 -18.19
CA LYS A 332 19.93 -24.67 -19.14
C LYS A 332 19.41 -25.36 -20.40
N ASN A 333 18.48 -26.28 -20.21
CA ASN A 333 17.99 -27.16 -21.26
C ASN A 333 16.86 -26.49 -22.07
N ILE A 334 15.99 -25.70 -21.46
CA ILE A 334 14.87 -25.04 -22.16
C ILE A 334 15.34 -24.00 -23.19
N GLY A 335 16.49 -23.37 -22.94
CA GLY A 335 17.15 -22.44 -23.86
C GLY A 335 16.21 -21.37 -24.41
N ASN A 336 16.12 -21.28 -25.74
CA ASN A 336 15.33 -20.26 -26.44
C ASN A 336 13.81 -20.43 -26.24
N PHE A 337 13.32 -21.56 -25.72
CA PHE A 337 11.88 -21.78 -25.49
C PHE A 337 11.36 -21.20 -24.17
N ILE A 338 12.21 -20.56 -23.35
CA ILE A 338 11.84 -19.99 -22.05
C ILE A 338 10.66 -18.99 -22.12
N HIS A 339 10.50 -18.31 -23.26
CA HIS A 339 9.40 -17.38 -23.51
C HIS A 339 8.06 -18.07 -23.84
N GLN A 340 8.03 -19.40 -23.92
CA GLN A 340 6.84 -20.18 -24.29
C GLN A 340 6.33 -21.03 -23.11
N ILE A 341 7.11 -21.17 -22.05
CA ILE A 341 6.75 -22.00 -20.89
C ILE A 341 5.68 -21.31 -20.02
N SER A 342 4.89 -22.05 -19.25
CA SER A 342 3.96 -21.46 -18.30
C SER A 342 4.67 -20.66 -17.20
N PHE A 343 3.98 -19.66 -16.63
CA PHE A 343 4.51 -18.88 -15.51
C PHE A 343 4.87 -19.77 -14.30
N GLY A 344 4.02 -20.75 -13.98
CA GLY A 344 4.26 -21.66 -12.86
C GLY A 344 5.52 -22.52 -13.05
N GLN A 345 5.72 -23.09 -14.26
CA GLN A 345 6.96 -23.81 -14.55
C GLN A 345 8.16 -22.86 -14.57
N LEU A 346 8.04 -21.65 -15.13
CA LEU A 346 9.12 -20.65 -15.10
C LEU A 346 9.60 -20.37 -13.67
N MET A 347 8.68 -20.21 -12.72
CA MET A 347 9.05 -20.00 -11.32
C MET A 347 9.78 -21.20 -10.71
N SER A 348 9.35 -22.42 -11.02
CA SER A 348 10.05 -23.64 -10.61
C SER A 348 11.46 -23.73 -11.21
N LEU A 349 11.63 -23.34 -12.48
CA LEU A 349 12.96 -23.25 -13.12
C LEU A 349 13.86 -22.24 -12.41
N ILE A 350 13.33 -21.07 -12.06
CA ILE A 350 14.06 -20.02 -11.34
C ILE A 350 14.50 -20.53 -9.96
N GLU A 351 13.62 -21.22 -9.24
CA GLU A 351 13.92 -21.78 -7.92
C GLU A 351 15.06 -22.83 -7.99
N GLN A 352 15.05 -23.66 -9.03
CA GLN A 352 16.02 -24.71 -9.24
C GLN A 352 17.37 -24.24 -9.79
N ALA A 353 17.48 -23.02 -10.32
CA ALA A 353 18.73 -22.47 -10.83
C ALA A 353 19.82 -22.43 -9.74
N ARG A 354 21.02 -22.94 -10.04
CA ARG A 354 22.12 -23.04 -9.07
C ARG A 354 23.44 -22.46 -9.55
N ASP A 355 23.82 -22.70 -10.80
CA ASP A 355 25.17 -22.41 -11.29
C ASP A 355 25.25 -21.09 -12.09
N GLU A 356 26.47 -20.67 -12.44
CA GLU A 356 26.69 -19.45 -13.23
C GLU A 356 26.09 -19.51 -14.63
N ALA A 357 25.97 -20.71 -15.23
CA ALA A 357 25.37 -20.88 -16.53
C ALA A 357 23.85 -20.66 -16.48
N ASP A 358 23.20 -21.15 -15.43
CA ASP A 358 21.78 -20.87 -15.14
C ASP A 358 21.55 -19.36 -14.95
N GLN A 359 22.43 -18.69 -14.21
CA GLN A 359 22.35 -17.24 -13.97
C GLN A 359 22.40 -16.44 -15.27
N ALA A 360 23.28 -16.81 -16.21
CA ALA A 360 23.39 -16.16 -17.50
C ALA A 360 22.10 -16.30 -18.34
N LEU A 361 21.38 -17.41 -18.18
CA LEU A 361 20.11 -17.65 -18.85
C LEU A 361 18.94 -16.94 -18.16
N LEU A 362 18.94 -16.87 -16.83
CA LEU A 362 17.96 -16.08 -16.07
C LEU A 362 17.98 -14.60 -16.49
N ARG A 363 19.16 -14.05 -16.78
CA ARG A 363 19.32 -12.66 -17.26
C ARG A 363 18.68 -12.41 -18.62
N LYS A 364 18.32 -13.45 -19.38
CA LYS A 364 17.63 -13.34 -20.67
C LYS A 364 16.10 -13.39 -20.55
N ILE A 365 15.56 -13.61 -19.35
CA ILE A 365 14.11 -13.61 -19.14
C ILE A 365 13.58 -12.19 -19.35
N ASP A 366 12.58 -12.05 -20.23
CA ASP A 366 11.85 -10.80 -20.42
C ASP A 366 11.06 -10.46 -19.15
N PRO A 367 11.19 -9.25 -18.57
CA PRO A 367 10.43 -8.85 -17.40
C PRO A 367 8.90 -8.95 -17.54
N GLN A 368 8.35 -8.89 -18.75
CA GLN A 368 6.92 -9.10 -19.00
C GLN A 368 6.45 -10.48 -18.52
N ARG A 369 7.34 -11.47 -18.50
CA ARG A 369 7.09 -12.83 -18.01
C ARG A 369 6.94 -12.89 -16.49
N LEU A 370 7.36 -11.85 -15.79
CA LEU A 370 7.32 -11.75 -14.33
C LEU A 370 6.22 -10.80 -13.84
N GLN A 371 5.35 -10.27 -14.71
CA GLN A 371 4.28 -9.36 -14.31
C GLN A 371 3.27 -9.97 -13.33
N GLY A 372 3.07 -11.29 -13.38
CA GLY A 372 2.22 -12.01 -12.43
C GLY A 372 2.93 -12.42 -11.14
N ALA A 373 4.22 -12.12 -10.99
CA ALA A 373 5.00 -12.54 -9.83
C ALA A 373 4.73 -11.65 -8.62
N ASN A 374 4.49 -12.28 -7.47
CA ASN A 374 4.38 -11.55 -6.21
C ASN A 374 5.77 -11.10 -5.70
N ARG A 375 5.78 -10.28 -4.65
CA ARG A 375 7.00 -9.75 -4.03
C ARG A 375 8.03 -10.83 -3.68
N GLN A 376 7.61 -11.98 -3.16
CA GLN A 376 8.52 -13.06 -2.78
C GLN A 376 9.17 -13.71 -4.00
N GLN A 377 8.38 -13.92 -5.07
CA GLN A 377 8.85 -14.48 -6.33
C GLN A 377 9.82 -13.54 -7.06
N ILE A 378 9.55 -12.24 -7.05
CA ILE A 378 10.48 -11.23 -7.59
C ILE A 378 11.79 -11.24 -6.80
N ASN A 379 11.73 -11.21 -5.46
CA ASN A 379 12.93 -11.27 -4.63
C ASN A 379 13.74 -12.56 -4.88
N LEU A 380 13.06 -13.71 -5.00
CA LEU A 380 13.69 -14.99 -5.35
C LEU A 380 14.41 -14.88 -6.70
N PHE A 381 13.74 -14.38 -7.73
CA PHE A 381 14.34 -14.19 -9.06
C PHE A 381 15.62 -13.34 -8.98
N PHE A 382 15.57 -12.18 -8.32
CA PHE A 382 16.74 -11.32 -8.17
C PHE A 382 17.87 -12.00 -7.37
N SER A 383 17.54 -12.78 -6.33
CA SER A 383 18.54 -13.55 -5.57
C SER A 383 19.25 -14.62 -6.42
N LYS A 384 18.61 -15.06 -7.51
CA LYS A 384 19.14 -16.08 -8.42
C LYS A 384 19.92 -15.51 -9.59
N LEU A 385 19.98 -14.19 -9.80
CA LEU A 385 20.65 -13.58 -10.95
C LEU A 385 22.18 -13.46 -10.82
N GLY A 386 22.76 -13.73 -9.65
CA GLY A 386 24.20 -13.74 -9.47
C GLY A 386 24.68 -13.81 -8.03
N LEU A 387 25.84 -14.45 -7.83
CA LEU A 387 26.63 -14.31 -6.61
C LEU A 387 27.12 -12.85 -6.49
N ASN A 388 27.06 -12.28 -5.28
CA ASN A 388 27.46 -10.89 -4.98
C ASN A 388 26.63 -9.78 -5.66
N GLY A 389 25.45 -10.09 -6.20
CA GLY A 389 24.49 -9.07 -6.64
C GLY A 389 24.78 -8.35 -7.96
N VAL A 390 25.96 -8.52 -8.58
CA VAL A 390 26.32 -7.84 -9.85
C VAL A 390 25.36 -8.19 -10.99
N GLY A 391 24.98 -9.46 -11.11
CA GLY A 391 24.04 -9.90 -12.15
C GLY A 391 22.64 -9.31 -11.97
N ALA A 392 22.18 -9.21 -10.73
CA ALA A 392 20.91 -8.60 -10.35
C ALA A 392 20.90 -7.10 -10.69
N ILE A 393 21.99 -6.40 -10.39
CA ILE A 393 22.18 -4.98 -10.72
C ILE A 393 22.16 -4.76 -12.24
N ASN A 394 22.94 -5.53 -13.00
CA ASN A 394 22.99 -5.41 -14.45
C ASN A 394 21.62 -5.66 -15.11
N TYR A 395 20.87 -6.62 -14.60
CA TYR A 395 19.52 -6.89 -15.07
C TYR A 395 18.58 -5.70 -14.79
N ALA A 396 18.61 -5.14 -13.58
CA ALA A 396 17.82 -3.96 -13.25
C ALA A 396 18.20 -2.73 -14.10
N VAL A 397 19.49 -2.55 -14.41
CA VAL A 397 19.96 -1.50 -15.32
C VAL A 397 19.43 -1.69 -16.74
N ALA A 398 19.52 -2.90 -17.27
CA ALA A 398 19.00 -3.23 -18.60
C ALA A 398 17.48 -3.05 -18.71
N HIS A 399 16.76 -3.29 -17.60
CA HIS A 399 15.30 -3.25 -17.54
C HIS A 399 14.76 -2.15 -16.60
N ARG A 400 15.41 -0.96 -16.63
CA ARG A 400 15.19 0.13 -15.67
C ARG A 400 13.72 0.50 -15.43
N TYR A 401 12.91 0.60 -16.49
CA TYR A 401 11.52 1.05 -16.36
C TYR A 401 10.64 0.03 -15.65
N TRP A 402 10.87 -1.26 -15.91
CA TRP A 402 10.17 -2.33 -15.21
C TRP A 402 10.62 -2.41 -13.75
N PHE A 403 11.92 -2.31 -13.49
CA PHE A 403 12.45 -2.31 -12.13
C PHE A 403 11.85 -1.17 -11.28
N GLN A 404 11.76 0.03 -11.85
CA GLN A 404 11.14 1.20 -11.19
C GLN A 404 9.63 1.07 -11.01
N SER A 405 8.94 0.19 -11.76
CA SER A 405 7.51 -0.07 -11.55
C SER A 405 7.22 -1.07 -10.43
N LEU A 406 8.26 -1.67 -9.82
CA LEU A 406 8.08 -2.61 -8.72
C LEU A 406 7.69 -1.89 -7.43
N ASP A 407 6.79 -2.50 -6.66
CA ASP A 407 6.33 -1.95 -5.36
C ASP A 407 7.42 -1.95 -4.28
N ASN A 408 8.48 -2.74 -4.47
CA ASN A 408 9.61 -2.84 -3.56
C ASN A 408 10.93 -2.91 -4.32
N ASN A 409 12.03 -2.63 -3.61
CA ASN A 409 13.37 -2.76 -4.15
C ASN A 409 13.95 -4.15 -3.83
N PRO A 410 14.04 -5.09 -4.79
CA PRO A 410 14.62 -6.42 -4.56
C PRO A 410 16.16 -6.41 -4.48
N LEU A 411 16.82 -5.29 -4.78
CA LEU A 411 18.28 -5.19 -4.81
C LEU A 411 18.89 -4.80 -3.46
N ILE A 412 18.10 -4.48 -2.44
CA ILE A 412 18.61 -4.00 -1.15
C ILE A 412 19.74 -4.89 -0.61
N SER A 413 19.50 -6.20 -0.49
CA SER A 413 20.52 -7.15 0.00
C SER A 413 21.73 -7.25 -0.93
N ALA A 414 21.53 -7.18 -2.24
CA ALA A 414 22.61 -7.24 -3.24
C ALA A 414 23.51 -5.99 -3.16
N ILE A 415 22.91 -4.80 -3.08
CA ILE A 415 23.62 -3.54 -2.93
C ILE A 415 24.44 -3.56 -1.65
N PHE A 416 23.86 -3.98 -0.52
CA PHE A 416 24.58 -4.07 0.74
C PHE A 416 25.65 -5.17 0.83
N GLN A 417 25.82 -6.02 -0.19
CA GLN A 417 26.95 -6.94 -0.28
C GLN A 417 28.16 -6.33 -1.02
N LEU A 418 27.96 -5.26 -1.79
CA LEU A 418 29.03 -4.60 -2.53
C LEU A 418 30.04 -3.91 -1.61
N ASP A 419 31.28 -3.80 -2.06
CA ASP A 419 32.30 -2.97 -1.41
C ASP A 419 32.07 -1.47 -1.69
N GLY A 420 32.72 -0.60 -0.91
CA GLY A 420 32.53 0.85 -1.02
C GLY A 420 32.82 1.42 -2.43
N SER A 421 33.82 0.85 -3.13
CA SER A 421 34.18 1.30 -4.48
C SER A 421 33.12 0.96 -5.53
N SER A 422 32.50 -0.22 -5.43
CA SER A 422 31.39 -0.61 -6.31
C SER A 422 30.12 0.16 -5.97
N LEU A 423 29.85 0.41 -4.69
CA LEU A 423 28.70 1.20 -4.24
C LEU A 423 28.71 2.62 -4.81
N ALA A 424 29.87 3.28 -4.86
CA ALA A 424 30.01 4.63 -5.40
C ALA A 424 29.60 4.76 -6.88
N ASN A 425 29.57 3.63 -7.60
CA ASN A 425 29.21 3.56 -9.01
C ASN A 425 27.76 3.12 -9.26
N ILE A 426 26.99 2.80 -8.21
CA ILE A 426 25.59 2.40 -8.35
C ILE A 426 24.75 3.57 -8.86
N PRO A 427 23.98 3.42 -9.96
CA PRO A 427 23.05 4.44 -10.40
C PRO A 427 21.97 4.73 -9.34
N ALA A 428 21.68 6.00 -9.08
CA ALA A 428 20.68 6.42 -8.10
C ALA A 428 19.29 5.80 -8.32
N MET A 429 18.93 5.51 -9.58
CA MET A 429 17.66 4.85 -9.93
C MET A 429 17.52 3.44 -9.33
N LEU A 430 18.63 2.77 -8.98
CA LEU A 430 18.61 1.47 -8.31
C LEU A 430 18.36 1.57 -6.80
N LEU A 431 18.44 2.77 -6.24
CA LEU A 431 18.09 3.07 -4.84
C LEU A 431 16.60 3.41 -4.68
N HIS A 432 15.82 3.32 -5.76
CA HIS A 432 14.38 3.54 -5.75
C HIS A 432 13.68 2.73 -4.64
N LYS A 433 12.71 3.32 -3.93
CA LYS A 433 11.93 2.70 -2.85
C LYS A 433 12.75 2.18 -1.64
N MET A 434 14.03 2.53 -1.53
CA MET A 434 14.74 2.36 -0.26
C MET A 434 14.16 3.30 0.80
N THR A 435 14.01 2.79 2.01
CA THR A 435 13.60 3.58 3.18
C THR A 435 14.70 4.55 3.62
N ALA A 436 14.34 5.57 4.41
CA ALA A 436 15.31 6.50 4.99
C ALA A 436 16.43 5.78 5.77
N SER A 437 16.08 4.69 6.48
CA SER A 437 17.04 3.87 7.21
C SER A 437 18.02 3.14 6.28
N GLU A 438 17.52 2.57 5.17
CA GLU A 438 18.36 1.89 4.19
C GLU A 438 19.27 2.89 3.45
N LEU A 439 18.75 4.07 3.08
CA LEU A 439 19.56 5.12 2.47
C LEU A 439 20.66 5.63 3.43
N SER A 440 20.36 5.73 4.73
CA SER A 440 21.35 6.09 5.75
C SER A 440 22.46 5.04 5.86
N GLN A 441 22.10 3.74 5.85
CA GLN A 441 23.09 2.65 5.84
C GLN A 441 23.92 2.64 4.55
N PHE A 442 23.31 2.97 3.40
CA PHE A 442 24.01 3.07 2.12
C PHE A 442 25.09 4.16 2.16
N VAL A 443 24.72 5.35 2.67
CA VAL A 443 25.64 6.47 2.89
C VAL A 443 26.75 6.08 3.89
N GLU A 444 26.39 5.47 5.02
CA GLU A 444 27.39 5.02 5.99
C GLU A 444 28.40 4.04 5.38
N LYS A 445 27.93 3.12 4.54
CA LYS A 445 28.79 2.12 3.89
C LYS A 445 29.70 2.70 2.80
N LEU A 446 29.28 3.76 2.12
CA LEU A 446 30.14 4.50 1.19
C LEU A 446 31.31 5.18 1.92
N GLY A 447 31.08 5.60 3.16
CA GLY A 447 31.99 6.45 3.92
C GLY A 447 31.80 7.94 3.58
N ASP A 448 32.33 8.79 4.45
CA ASP A 448 31.98 10.22 4.47
C ASP A 448 32.31 10.96 3.15
N GLU A 449 33.52 10.79 2.62
CA GLU A 449 33.94 11.50 1.40
C GLU A 449 33.21 11.02 0.14
N GLU A 450 33.05 9.71 -0.03
CA GLU A 450 32.38 9.14 -1.19
C GLU A 450 30.87 9.40 -1.16
N SER A 451 30.26 9.47 0.04
CA SER A 451 28.85 9.86 0.18
C SER A 451 28.58 11.27 -0.35
N ILE A 452 29.47 12.21 -0.03
CA ILE A 452 29.36 13.59 -0.52
C ILE A 452 29.54 13.62 -2.04
N ARG A 453 30.56 12.92 -2.58
CA ARG A 453 30.77 12.84 -4.03
C ARG A 453 29.58 12.21 -4.74
N TYR A 454 29.00 11.16 -4.16
CA TYR A 454 27.84 10.46 -4.69
C TYR A 454 26.61 11.37 -4.73
N ALA A 455 26.35 12.11 -3.65
CA ALA A 455 25.24 13.07 -3.58
C ALA A 455 25.40 14.19 -4.61
N ILE A 456 26.62 14.75 -4.76
CA ILE A 456 26.91 15.78 -5.77
C ILE A 456 26.69 15.24 -7.19
N LYS A 457 27.16 14.02 -7.47
CA LYS A 457 26.99 13.37 -8.78
C LYS A 457 25.52 13.13 -9.13
N ASN A 458 24.66 12.90 -8.14
CA ASN A 458 23.25 12.56 -8.30
C ASN A 458 22.32 13.60 -7.65
N LEU A 459 22.68 14.89 -7.73
CA LEU A 459 22.05 15.94 -6.94
C LEU A 459 20.53 16.04 -7.14
N ASP A 460 20.06 15.97 -8.39
CA ASP A 460 18.64 16.06 -8.73
C ASP A 460 17.81 14.97 -8.05
N TRP A 461 18.33 13.74 -7.99
CA TRP A 461 17.66 12.63 -7.29
C TRP A 461 17.74 12.81 -5.77
N PHE A 462 18.91 13.22 -5.28
CA PHE A 462 19.15 13.39 -3.86
C PHE A 462 18.24 14.44 -3.23
N GLN A 463 17.98 15.55 -3.92
CA GLN A 463 17.07 16.61 -3.46
C GLN A 463 15.59 16.22 -3.49
N GLN A 464 15.22 15.12 -4.18
CA GLN A 464 13.86 14.60 -4.22
C GLN A 464 13.56 13.63 -3.06
N LEU A 465 14.53 13.34 -2.20
CA LEU A 465 14.33 12.45 -1.06
C LEU A 465 13.55 13.14 0.05
N ASP A 466 12.56 12.45 0.62
CA ASP A 466 11.75 12.97 1.75
C ASP A 466 12.58 13.22 3.03
N SER A 467 13.78 12.66 3.09
CA SER A 467 14.71 12.82 4.19
C SER A 467 16.13 12.83 3.65
N ASN A 468 17.00 13.65 4.27
CA ASN A 468 18.39 13.76 3.86
C ASN A 468 19.29 12.77 4.63
N PRO A 469 19.72 11.66 4.00
CA PRO A 469 20.58 10.66 4.65
C PRO A 469 22.03 11.14 4.87
N LEU A 470 22.42 12.27 4.28
CA LEU A 470 23.78 12.82 4.35
C LEU A 470 24.02 13.70 5.57
N ILE A 471 22.96 14.19 6.25
CA ILE A 471 23.11 15.09 7.41
C ILE A 471 24.07 14.53 8.48
N PRO A 472 23.98 13.25 8.91
CA PRO A 472 24.93 12.71 9.89
C PRO A 472 26.39 12.76 9.42
N VAL A 473 26.63 12.57 8.12
CA VAL A 473 27.97 12.66 7.52
C VAL A 473 28.47 14.11 7.53
N LEU A 474 27.63 15.06 7.10
CA LEU A 474 27.99 16.48 7.05
C LEU A 474 28.32 17.03 8.44
N LEU A 475 27.61 16.59 9.48
CA LEU A 475 27.85 16.98 10.88
C LEU A 475 29.06 16.29 11.53
N ARG A 476 29.76 15.40 10.83
CA ARG A 476 31.03 14.80 11.30
C ARG A 476 32.25 15.35 10.57
N LEU A 477 32.05 16.20 9.56
CA LEU A 477 33.15 16.81 8.85
C LEU A 477 34.00 17.69 9.77
N SER A 478 35.29 17.76 9.46
CA SER A 478 36.20 18.65 10.16
C SER A 478 35.84 20.12 9.93
N PRO A 479 36.09 21.02 10.90
CA PRO A 479 35.68 22.43 10.82
C PRO A 479 36.15 23.17 9.56
N ASP A 480 37.29 22.78 8.99
CA ASP A 480 37.86 23.35 7.75
C ASP A 480 37.09 22.94 6.48
N LYS A 481 36.38 21.80 6.49
CA LYS A 481 35.59 21.32 5.35
C LYS A 481 34.15 21.85 5.36
N LEU A 482 33.57 22.14 6.53
CA LEU A 482 32.19 22.61 6.66
C LEU A 482 31.87 23.88 5.82
N PRO A 483 32.74 24.91 5.74
CA PRO A 483 32.47 26.10 4.94
C PRO A 483 32.38 25.84 3.43
N LEU A 484 32.86 24.68 2.96
CA LEU A 484 32.87 24.28 1.55
C LEU A 484 31.62 23.49 1.14
N VAL A 485 30.78 23.08 2.11
CA VAL A 485 29.55 22.33 1.84
C VAL A 485 28.54 23.23 1.12
N SER A 486 28.00 22.79 -0.02
CA SER A 486 26.91 23.50 -0.70
C SER A 486 25.61 23.37 0.10
N ILE A 487 24.79 24.43 0.10
CA ILE A 487 23.44 24.41 0.69
C ILE A 487 22.53 23.36 0.04
N ASP A 488 22.80 23.01 -1.23
CA ASP A 488 22.05 21.98 -1.96
C ASP A 488 22.15 20.60 -1.29
N LEU A 489 23.22 20.36 -0.53
CA LEU A 489 23.44 19.13 0.23
C LEU A 489 22.78 19.15 1.62
N LEU A 490 22.25 20.31 2.04
CA LEU A 490 21.66 20.55 3.36
C LEU A 490 20.12 20.58 3.32
N HIS A 491 19.49 20.11 2.24
CA HIS A 491 18.03 20.01 2.18
C HIS A 491 17.48 19.20 3.37
N HIS A 492 16.29 19.57 3.87
CA HIS A 492 15.67 18.96 5.07
C HIS A 492 16.49 18.98 6.37
N ILE A 493 17.55 19.80 6.47
CA ILE A 493 18.24 20.00 7.75
C ILE A 493 17.31 20.70 8.76
N THR A 494 17.25 20.18 9.98
CA THR A 494 16.45 20.78 11.06
C THR A 494 17.20 21.93 11.75
N ASP A 495 16.47 22.84 12.41
CA ASP A 495 17.06 23.95 13.19
C ASP A 495 18.14 23.47 14.19
N GLN A 496 17.92 22.32 14.84
CA GLN A 496 18.86 21.73 15.79
C GLN A 496 20.14 21.24 15.11
N GLN A 497 20.01 20.57 13.96
CA GLN A 497 21.14 20.10 13.17
C GLN A 497 21.93 21.27 12.57
N ALA A 498 21.23 22.29 12.05
CA ALA A 498 21.85 23.51 11.56
C ALA A 498 22.62 24.23 12.67
N SER A 499 22.08 24.28 13.90
CA SER A 499 22.78 24.86 15.06
C SER A 499 24.08 24.12 15.37
N LEU A 500 24.08 22.78 15.29
CA LEU A 500 25.28 21.97 15.47
C LEU A 500 26.29 22.21 14.34
N PHE A 501 25.82 22.27 13.09
CA PHE A 501 26.64 22.56 11.90
C PHE A 501 27.40 23.88 12.04
N PHE A 502 26.70 24.97 12.40
CA PHE A 502 27.35 26.26 12.65
C PHE A 502 28.30 26.22 13.85
N SER A 503 27.90 25.57 14.94
CA SER A 503 28.72 25.48 16.15
C SER A 503 30.06 24.79 15.89
N GLN A 504 30.08 23.76 15.05
CA GLN A 504 31.30 23.07 14.62
C GLN A 504 32.16 23.90 13.67
N MET A 505 31.53 24.69 12.80
CA MET A 505 32.21 25.56 11.84
C MET A 505 32.99 26.69 12.54
N GLY A 506 32.49 27.16 13.69
CA GLY A 506 33.10 28.26 14.43
C GLY A 506 32.55 29.63 14.01
N VAL A 507 32.73 30.64 14.89
CA VAL A 507 31.99 31.91 14.79
C VAL A 507 32.27 32.67 13.49
N LYS A 508 33.54 32.82 13.12
CA LYS A 508 33.94 33.66 11.98
C LYS A 508 33.47 33.04 10.66
N GLU A 509 33.72 31.76 10.48
CA GLU A 509 33.35 30.99 9.31
C GLU A 509 31.83 30.82 9.23
N GLY A 510 31.15 30.61 10.37
CA GLY A 510 29.69 30.53 10.44
C GLY A 510 28.98 31.81 10.02
N ILE A 511 29.45 32.98 10.49
CA ILE A 511 28.95 34.29 10.02
C ILE A 511 29.16 34.43 8.50
N ALA A 512 30.35 34.11 8.01
CA ALA A 512 30.65 34.21 6.58
C ALA A 512 29.76 33.28 5.74
N TYR A 513 29.52 32.06 6.21
CA TYR A 513 28.67 31.07 5.55
C TYR A 513 27.21 31.51 5.52
N ALA A 514 26.65 31.95 6.65
CA ALA A 514 25.28 32.46 6.73
C ALA A 514 25.09 33.71 5.87
N THR A 515 26.08 34.61 5.84
CA THR A 515 26.03 35.82 5.00
C THR A 515 26.04 35.49 3.51
N ARG A 516 26.88 34.53 3.10
CA ARG A 516 26.95 34.08 1.70
C ARG A 516 25.67 33.37 1.24
N ASN A 517 25.04 32.62 2.14
CA ASN A 517 23.86 31.81 1.88
C ASN A 517 22.62 32.36 2.60
N PHE A 518 22.43 33.68 2.54
CA PHE A 518 21.48 34.37 3.39
C PHE A 518 20.02 33.94 3.16
N GLU A 519 19.61 33.70 1.91
CA GLU A 519 18.24 33.27 1.58
C GLU A 519 17.90 31.91 2.23
N TRP A 520 18.78 30.91 2.09
CA TRP A 520 18.65 29.62 2.76
C TRP A 520 18.66 29.77 4.29
N PHE A 521 19.52 30.65 4.82
CA PHE A 521 19.57 30.91 6.25
C PHE A 521 18.27 31.52 6.81
N LEU A 522 17.49 32.24 6.01
CA LEU A 522 16.19 32.80 6.43
C LEU A 522 15.06 31.76 6.49
N GLU A 523 15.24 30.56 5.95
CA GLU A 523 14.23 29.51 5.94
C GLU A 523 14.05 28.84 7.32
N PHE A 524 15.01 29.01 8.23
CA PHE A 524 14.97 28.43 9.58
C PHE A 524 13.99 29.16 10.48
N LYS A 525 13.18 28.40 11.22
CA LYS A 525 12.21 28.96 12.19
C LYS A 525 12.88 29.55 13.42
N ASN A 526 14.00 28.94 13.83
CA ASN A 526 14.84 29.44 14.90
C ASN A 526 16.23 29.69 14.35
N ASN A 527 16.80 30.83 14.69
CA ASN A 527 18.15 31.21 14.27
C ASN A 527 19.22 30.19 14.70
N PRO A 528 19.81 29.42 13.76
CA PRO A 528 20.75 28.36 14.11
C PRO A 528 22.16 28.89 14.43
N LEU A 529 22.49 30.11 14.01
CA LEU A 529 23.78 30.74 14.29
C LEU A 529 23.82 31.37 15.69
N LEU A 530 22.66 31.63 16.29
CA LEU A 530 22.57 32.43 17.51
C LEU A 530 23.30 31.86 18.73
N PRO A 531 23.24 30.55 19.04
CA PRO A 531 23.99 29.98 20.17
C PRO A 531 25.49 30.27 20.05
N LEU A 532 26.01 30.29 18.82
CA LEU A 532 27.40 30.57 18.52
C LEU A 532 27.73 32.07 18.66
N LEU A 533 26.85 32.95 18.17
CA LEU A 533 27.04 34.41 18.32
C LEU A 533 27.08 34.82 19.79
N LEU A 534 26.24 34.23 20.63
CA LEU A 534 26.20 34.51 22.07
C LEU A 534 27.47 34.10 22.84
N THR A 535 28.41 33.40 22.21
CA THR A 535 29.75 33.15 22.79
C THR A 535 30.72 34.31 22.59
N LEU A 536 30.40 35.27 21.73
CA LEU A 536 31.26 36.41 21.45
C LEU A 536 31.30 37.41 22.62
N PRO A 537 32.46 38.04 22.88
CA PRO A 537 32.53 39.24 23.71
C PRO A 537 31.61 40.35 23.16
N HIS A 538 31.06 41.18 24.04
CA HIS A 538 30.13 42.26 23.69
C HIS A 538 30.60 43.11 22.50
N GLU A 539 31.85 43.59 22.51
CA GLU A 539 32.40 44.43 21.43
C GLU A 539 32.45 43.73 20.06
N GLN A 540 32.57 42.40 20.03
CA GLN A 540 32.58 41.62 18.79
C GLN A 540 31.16 41.31 18.33
N LEU A 541 30.25 41.01 19.26
CA LEU A 541 28.84 40.79 18.96
C LEU A 541 28.20 42.03 18.33
N MET A 542 28.55 43.22 18.83
CA MET A 542 28.08 44.52 18.29
C MET A 542 28.57 44.82 16.86
N ARG A 543 29.53 44.05 16.33
CA ARG A 543 30.02 44.20 14.95
C ARG A 543 29.36 43.22 13.98
N VAL A 544 28.56 42.28 14.48
CA VAL A 544 27.83 41.32 13.65
C VAL A 544 26.63 42.04 13.03
N SER A 545 26.39 41.82 11.73
CA SER A 545 25.25 42.43 11.04
C SER A 545 23.92 42.05 11.70
N ASP A 546 23.07 43.04 11.98
CA ASP A 546 21.71 42.87 12.52
C ASP A 546 20.88 41.87 11.70
N MET A 547 21.12 41.75 10.39
CA MET A 547 20.44 40.81 9.51
C MET A 547 20.63 39.35 9.93
N LEU A 548 21.74 39.02 10.61
CA LEU A 548 22.02 37.68 11.10
C LEU A 548 21.29 37.32 12.39
N PHE A 549 20.54 38.25 13.00
CA PHE A 549 19.74 38.04 14.22
C PHE A 549 18.25 37.83 13.94
N HIS A 550 17.88 37.39 12.73
CA HIS A 550 16.48 37.11 12.38
C HIS A 550 15.86 35.99 13.26
N GLN A 551 14.52 36.00 13.38
CA GLN A 551 13.71 34.91 13.96
C GLN A 551 14.27 34.30 15.26
N MET A 552 14.33 35.12 16.31
CA MET A 552 14.67 34.66 17.66
C MET A 552 13.42 34.37 18.48
N SER A 553 13.48 33.35 19.34
CA SER A 553 12.49 33.18 20.41
C SER A 553 12.62 34.30 21.47
N SER A 554 11.59 34.50 22.30
CA SER A 554 11.64 35.50 23.39
C SER A 554 12.83 35.32 24.33
N GLN A 555 13.20 34.07 24.63
CA GLN A 555 14.34 33.76 25.50
C GLN A 555 15.66 34.14 24.84
N GLN A 556 15.82 33.77 23.57
CA GLN A 556 17.00 34.10 22.77
C GLN A 556 17.17 35.61 22.60
N ALA A 557 16.10 36.32 22.25
CA ALA A 557 16.10 37.78 22.16
C ALA A 557 16.47 38.43 23.51
N SER A 558 15.99 37.89 24.64
CA SER A 558 16.37 38.39 25.97
C SER A 558 17.86 38.26 26.25
N GLN A 559 18.47 37.13 25.84
CA GLN A 559 19.91 36.93 25.96
C GLN A 559 20.69 37.92 25.09
N VAL A 560 20.30 38.10 23.82
CA VAL A 560 20.92 39.07 22.91
C VAL A 560 20.79 40.49 23.45
N PHE A 561 19.59 40.89 23.87
CA PHE A 561 19.35 42.24 24.37
C PHE A 561 20.06 42.53 25.68
N SER A 562 20.29 41.51 26.51
CA SER A 562 21.14 41.64 27.69
C SER A 562 22.61 41.88 27.33
N HIS A 563 23.08 41.33 26.20
CA HIS A 563 24.42 41.58 25.70
C HIS A 563 24.51 42.95 25.03
N TRP A 564 23.63 43.29 24.09
CA TRP A 564 23.63 44.58 23.39
C TRP A 564 23.35 45.77 24.31
N GLY A 565 22.56 45.56 25.35
CA GLY A 565 22.03 46.65 26.16
C GLY A 565 20.78 47.28 25.53
N ILE A 566 20.10 48.10 26.33
CA ILE A 566 18.73 48.53 26.03
C ILE A 566 18.65 49.41 24.78
N ASN A 567 19.59 50.33 24.56
CA ASN A 567 19.49 51.28 23.46
C ASN A 567 19.67 50.62 22.09
N ASP A 568 20.66 49.75 21.93
CA ASP A 568 20.91 49.02 20.68
C ASP A 568 19.80 48.00 20.39
N SER A 569 19.28 47.35 21.45
CA SER A 569 18.09 46.49 21.34
C SER A 569 16.86 47.26 20.83
N LEU A 570 16.65 48.51 21.30
CA LEU A 570 15.57 49.35 20.81
C LEU A 570 15.77 49.80 19.37
N HIS A 571 17.01 50.01 18.94
CA HIS A 571 17.33 50.29 17.54
C HIS A 571 16.96 49.09 16.65
N TYR A 572 17.39 47.89 17.05
CA TYR A 572 17.07 46.65 16.35
C TYR A 572 15.55 46.40 16.24
N ILE A 573 14.80 46.59 17.33
CA ILE A 573 13.33 46.41 17.35
C ILE A 573 12.64 47.38 16.41
N ARG A 574 13.10 48.64 16.30
CA ARG A 574 12.50 49.60 15.35
C ARG A 574 12.58 49.10 13.91
N ASN A 575 13.66 48.43 13.56
CA ASN A 575 13.87 47.87 12.23
C ASN A 575 13.18 46.51 12.04
N ASN A 576 12.76 45.84 13.12
CA ASN A 576 12.17 44.49 13.12
C ASN A 576 10.88 44.40 13.96
N PHE A 577 10.04 45.43 13.89
CA PHE A 577 8.93 45.61 14.82
C PHE A 577 7.86 44.52 14.71
N GLU A 578 7.53 44.07 13.49
CA GLU A 578 6.53 43.02 13.26
C GLU A 578 6.91 41.69 13.93
N TRP A 579 8.17 41.25 13.77
CA TRP A 579 8.68 40.05 14.46
C TRP A 579 8.60 40.21 15.98
N PHE A 580 9.00 41.38 16.50
CA PHE A 580 8.98 41.62 17.94
C PHE A 580 7.56 41.52 18.53
N GLN A 581 6.53 41.95 17.78
CA GLN A 581 5.12 41.82 18.19
C GLN A 581 4.62 40.37 18.23
N GLN A 582 5.21 39.47 17.45
CA GLN A 582 4.84 38.05 17.37
C GLN A 582 5.45 37.19 18.50
N LEU A 583 6.36 37.76 19.30
CA LEU A 583 7.00 37.05 20.40
C LEU A 583 5.99 36.67 21.50
N ALA A 584 6.03 35.41 21.94
CA ALA A 584 5.15 34.88 22.99
C ALA A 584 5.28 35.62 24.33
N SER A 585 6.45 36.22 24.59
CA SER A 585 6.69 37.11 25.73
C SER A 585 7.69 38.22 25.37
N ASN A 586 7.63 39.33 26.10
CA ASN A 586 8.50 40.46 25.84
C ASN A 586 9.92 40.22 26.40
N PRO A 587 10.97 40.25 25.55
CA PRO A 587 12.34 39.89 25.94
C PRO A 587 13.00 40.89 26.91
N PHE A 588 12.45 42.09 27.10
CA PHE A 588 12.99 43.04 28.08
C PHE A 588 12.57 42.73 29.51
N VAL A 589 11.46 42.03 29.75
CA VAL A 589 10.95 41.82 31.13
C VAL A 589 12.02 41.22 32.04
N PRO A 590 12.74 40.13 31.68
CA PRO A 590 13.79 39.56 32.53
C PRO A 590 14.99 40.49 32.79
N ILE A 591 15.25 41.44 31.88
CA ILE A 591 16.33 42.42 32.01
C ILE A 591 15.89 43.52 32.98
N LEU A 592 14.69 44.06 32.78
CA LEU A 592 14.14 45.17 33.55
C LEU A 592 13.80 44.78 35.00
N THR A 593 13.42 43.52 35.25
CA THR A 593 13.19 43.02 36.61
C THR A 593 14.42 43.15 37.51
N LYS A 594 15.63 43.16 36.94
CA LYS A 594 16.90 43.23 37.70
C LYS A 594 17.35 44.66 38.00
N LEU A 595 16.74 45.67 37.40
CA LEU A 595 17.14 47.07 37.55
C LEU A 595 16.53 47.70 38.81
N THR A 596 17.18 48.69 39.40
CA THR A 596 16.59 49.53 40.45
C THR A 596 15.57 50.51 39.86
N ASP A 597 14.66 51.05 40.68
CA ASP A 597 13.67 52.03 40.21
C ASP A 597 14.34 53.29 39.63
N HIS A 598 15.49 53.70 40.19
CA HIS A 598 16.32 54.77 39.65
C HIS A 598 16.90 54.46 38.26
N GLN A 599 17.29 53.22 38.02
CA GLN A 599 17.77 52.80 36.70
C GLN A 599 16.63 52.73 35.69
N LEU A 600 15.46 52.20 36.09
CA LEU A 600 14.26 52.17 35.25
C LEU A 600 13.80 53.59 34.84
N ALA A 601 13.80 54.53 35.78
CA ALA A 601 13.43 55.92 35.52
C ALA A 601 14.33 56.65 34.51
N ARG A 602 15.55 56.13 34.26
CA ARG A 602 16.51 56.69 33.31
C ARG A 602 16.44 56.05 31.91
N LEU A 603 15.60 55.04 31.71
CA LEU A 603 15.47 54.36 30.42
C LEU A 603 14.68 55.18 29.41
N SER A 604 15.01 55.00 28.13
CA SER A 604 14.34 55.69 27.02
C SER A 604 12.83 55.45 27.02
N SER A 605 12.06 56.50 26.75
CA SER A 605 10.60 56.43 26.63
C SER A 605 10.13 55.46 25.53
N SER A 606 10.96 55.23 24.52
CA SER A 606 10.68 54.28 23.43
C SER A 606 10.54 52.84 23.92
N LEU A 607 11.25 52.45 24.99
CA LEU A 607 11.12 51.12 25.58
C LEU A 607 9.70 50.86 26.06
N TRP A 608 9.15 51.81 26.81
CA TRP A 608 7.80 51.71 27.36
C TRP A 608 6.76 51.70 26.25
N HIS A 609 7.01 52.39 25.14
CA HIS A 609 6.14 52.36 23.97
C HIS A 609 5.99 50.93 23.39
N PHE A 610 7.07 50.15 23.32
CA PHE A 610 7.05 48.79 22.78
C PHE A 610 6.44 47.71 23.69
N MET A 611 6.20 47.98 24.97
CA MET A 611 5.60 47.01 25.90
C MET A 611 4.07 47.10 25.93
N THR A 612 3.33 45.99 25.89
CA THR A 612 1.87 46.06 26.07
C THR A 612 1.52 46.38 27.53
N VAL A 613 0.28 46.79 27.80
CA VAL A 613 -0.19 47.01 29.19
C VAL A 613 -0.05 45.72 30.01
N THR A 614 -0.41 44.58 29.43
CA THR A 614 -0.22 43.26 30.05
C THR A 614 1.23 42.99 30.37
N THR A 615 2.16 43.28 29.46
CA THR A 615 3.60 43.13 29.71
C THR A 615 4.10 44.05 30.83
N LEU A 616 3.61 45.30 30.88
CA LEU A 616 3.97 46.24 31.94
C LEU A 616 3.47 45.75 33.31
N CYS A 617 2.26 45.22 33.39
CA CYS A 617 1.74 44.59 34.60
C CYS A 617 2.61 43.39 35.01
N ASP A 618 2.90 42.47 34.08
CA ASP A 618 3.78 41.31 34.34
C ASP A 618 5.18 41.73 34.85
N LEU A 619 5.77 42.79 34.29
CA LEU A 619 7.04 43.35 34.79
C LEU A 619 6.96 43.75 36.27
N PHE A 620 5.93 44.50 36.67
CA PHE A 620 5.82 44.99 38.04
C PHE A 620 5.33 43.92 39.02
N GLU A 621 4.56 42.93 38.57
CA GLU A 621 4.25 41.72 39.35
C GLU A 621 5.51 40.94 39.67
N LYS A 622 6.37 40.67 38.68
CA LYS A 622 7.66 39.98 38.88
C LYS A 622 8.64 40.75 39.76
N ARG A 623 8.47 42.08 39.88
CA ARG A 623 9.21 42.93 40.82
C ARG A 623 8.59 42.99 42.22
N ASN A 624 7.58 42.17 42.51
CA ASN A 624 6.80 42.17 43.75
C ASN A 624 6.21 43.54 44.10
N ASN A 625 5.72 44.28 43.10
CA ASN A 625 5.16 45.62 43.27
C ASN A 625 3.68 45.70 42.84
N PRO A 626 2.75 45.10 43.61
CA PRO A 626 1.33 45.05 43.26
C PRO A 626 0.67 46.44 43.20
N ASN A 627 1.22 47.44 43.92
CA ASN A 627 0.74 48.82 43.86
C ASN A 627 1.01 49.45 42.49
N ALA A 628 2.14 49.15 41.85
CA ALA A 628 2.46 49.61 40.51
C ALA A 628 1.52 49.01 39.45
N VAL A 629 1.18 47.73 39.61
CA VAL A 629 0.21 47.02 38.75
C VAL A 629 -1.19 47.64 38.88
N ALA A 630 -1.64 47.87 40.11
CA ALA A 630 -2.90 48.55 40.39
C ALA A 630 -2.95 49.96 39.79
N TYR A 631 -1.85 50.71 39.88
CA TYR A 631 -1.71 52.05 39.29
C TYR A 631 -1.86 52.00 37.76
N ILE A 632 -1.13 51.12 37.08
CA ILE A 632 -1.16 50.96 35.62
C ILE A 632 -2.57 50.57 35.13
N ASN A 633 -3.19 49.57 35.77
CA ASN A 633 -4.54 49.12 35.40
C ASN A 633 -5.60 50.19 35.62
N TYR A 634 -5.56 50.93 36.73
CA TYR A 634 -6.52 51.99 37.02
C TYR A 634 -6.49 53.10 35.97
N TYR A 635 -5.31 53.58 35.61
CA TYR A 635 -5.17 54.71 34.69
C TYR A 635 -5.26 54.34 33.21
N ILE A 636 -4.82 53.13 32.82
CA ILE A 636 -4.80 52.74 31.40
C ILE A 636 -6.02 51.91 31.00
N ASN A 637 -6.39 50.88 31.77
CA ASN A 637 -7.49 49.95 31.44
C ASN A 637 -8.84 50.38 32.04
N GLY A 638 -8.83 51.33 32.98
CA GLY A 638 -10.05 51.88 33.57
C GLY A 638 -10.81 50.93 34.51
N SER A 639 -10.19 49.86 34.98
CA SER A 639 -10.81 48.86 35.85
C SER A 639 -11.40 49.49 37.11
N SER A 640 -12.71 49.30 37.33
CA SER A 640 -13.40 49.59 38.58
C SER A 640 -12.99 48.55 39.63
N PHE A 641 -12.32 48.98 40.71
CA PHE A 641 -12.18 48.15 41.90
C PHE A 641 -13.58 47.88 42.46
N GLN A 642 -14.04 46.63 42.40
CA GLN A 642 -15.32 46.22 42.99
C GLN A 642 -15.27 46.01 44.52
N ASP A 643 -14.15 46.27 45.18
CA ASP A 643 -14.09 46.22 46.64
C ASP A 643 -14.02 47.61 47.26
N ASN A 644 -15.06 47.90 48.07
CA ASN A 644 -15.31 49.11 48.86
C ASN A 644 -14.20 49.42 49.89
N GLN A 645 -13.01 49.78 49.43
CA GLN A 645 -12.03 50.52 50.23
C GLN A 645 -11.37 51.61 49.38
N ALA A 646 -11.52 52.86 49.82
CA ALA A 646 -11.03 54.11 49.25
C ALA A 646 -9.80 53.99 48.30
N PRO A 647 -9.97 54.23 46.97
CA PRO A 647 -8.90 54.16 45.98
C PRO A 647 -7.75 55.16 46.21
N GLN A 648 -8.04 56.32 46.84
CA GLN A 648 -7.05 57.38 47.06
C GLN A 648 -5.97 57.01 48.08
N ASN A 649 -6.25 56.15 49.08
CA ASN A 649 -5.26 55.80 50.10
C ASN A 649 -4.24 54.75 49.66
N ARG A 650 -4.56 53.90 48.65
CA ARG A 650 -3.58 52.95 48.08
C ARG A 650 -2.70 53.59 47.00
N LEU A 651 -3.25 54.54 46.22
CA LEU A 651 -2.50 55.32 45.22
C LEU A 651 -1.54 56.34 45.85
N ASN A 652 -1.83 56.84 47.06
CA ASN A 652 -0.98 57.79 47.80
C ASN A 652 0.19 57.14 48.57
N ASN A 653 0.32 55.81 48.58
CA ASN A 653 1.35 55.09 49.35
C ASN A 653 2.62 54.75 48.56
N PHE A 654 2.93 55.47 47.48
CA PHE A 654 4.27 55.41 46.89
C PHE A 654 5.24 56.29 47.68
N GLN A 655 5.88 55.72 48.71
CA GLN A 655 6.99 56.39 49.40
C GLN A 655 8.19 56.62 48.45
N ASN A 656 8.31 55.82 47.40
CA ASN A 656 9.33 55.99 46.37
C ASN A 656 8.85 56.96 45.26
N MET A 657 9.24 58.23 45.37
CA MET A 657 8.93 59.28 44.39
C MET A 657 9.46 59.00 42.98
N VAL A 658 10.54 58.22 42.86
CA VAL A 658 11.15 57.86 41.57
C VAL A 658 10.27 56.87 40.82
N LEU A 659 9.76 55.86 41.53
CA LEU A 659 8.82 54.89 40.97
C LEU A 659 7.50 55.56 40.58
N LYS A 660 6.98 56.48 41.41
CA LYS A 660 5.76 57.24 41.10
C LYS A 660 5.91 58.04 39.80
N THR A 661 7.04 58.74 39.64
CA THR A 661 7.36 59.49 38.41
C THR A 661 7.48 58.58 37.19
N LEU A 662 8.14 57.42 37.33
CA LEU A 662 8.25 56.43 36.26
C LEU A 662 6.86 55.90 35.83
N LEU A 663 6.00 55.53 36.78
CA LEU A 663 4.67 55.01 36.49
C LEU A 663 3.78 56.05 35.82
N LEU A 664 3.86 57.31 36.26
CA LEU A 664 3.20 58.43 35.60
C LEU A 664 3.63 58.56 34.13
N ASN A 665 4.95 58.51 33.87
CA ASN A 665 5.49 58.58 32.52
C ASN A 665 5.01 57.41 31.65
N ILE A 666 5.00 56.18 32.17
CA ILE A 666 4.49 55.00 31.46
C ILE A 666 3.01 55.18 31.10
N VAL A 667 2.18 55.65 32.05
CA VAL A 667 0.75 55.91 31.83
C VAL A 667 0.54 56.97 30.76
N ILE A 668 1.26 58.09 30.81
CA ILE A 668 1.23 59.14 29.79
C ILE A 668 1.56 58.55 28.41
N ILE A 669 2.68 57.84 28.29
CA ILE A 669 3.13 57.24 27.02
C ILE A 669 2.04 56.29 26.45
N LYS A 670 1.38 55.50 27.30
CA LYS A 670 0.36 54.54 26.86
C LYS A 670 -0.96 55.20 26.45
N ILE A 671 -1.44 56.17 27.22
CA ILE A 671 -2.68 56.91 26.91
C ILE A 671 -2.51 57.72 25.62
N TYR A 672 -1.38 58.42 25.46
CA TYR A 672 -1.10 59.17 24.24
C TYR A 672 -0.85 58.26 23.03
N GLY A 673 -0.19 57.11 23.21
CA GLY A 673 0.03 56.13 22.14
C GLY A 673 -1.26 55.47 21.63
N MET A 674 -2.22 55.16 22.51
CA MET A 674 -3.51 54.56 22.15
C MET A 674 -4.42 55.51 21.35
N ASN A 675 -4.38 56.81 21.66
CA ASN A 675 -5.21 57.81 20.98
C ASN A 675 -4.76 58.13 19.56
N ASN A 676 -3.48 57.97 19.24
CA ASN A 676 -2.96 58.18 17.87
C ASN A 676 -3.22 56.99 16.92
N ALA A 677 -3.50 55.79 17.44
CA ALA A 677 -3.72 54.59 16.62
C ALA A 677 -5.21 54.35 16.27
N ILE A 678 -6.15 54.96 17.01
CA ILE A 678 -7.57 54.58 16.94
C ILE A 678 -8.47 55.67 16.33
N THR A 679 -8.11 56.96 16.35
CA THR A 679 -8.97 58.00 15.74
C THR A 679 -8.21 59.28 15.42
N GLY A 680 -8.32 59.76 14.18
CA GLY A 680 -8.12 61.19 13.84
C GLY A 680 -9.19 62.09 14.46
N GLN A 681 -9.46 61.94 15.77
CA GLN A 681 -10.40 62.75 16.53
C GLN A 681 -9.79 63.24 17.84
N THR A 682 -10.15 64.47 18.13
CA THR A 682 -9.77 65.31 19.26
C THR A 682 -10.09 64.68 20.61
N ILE A 683 -9.17 64.89 21.56
CA ILE A 683 -9.22 64.44 22.96
C ILE A 683 -10.58 64.77 23.61
N ASN A 684 -11.36 63.74 23.94
CA ASN A 684 -12.56 63.86 24.78
C ASN A 684 -12.45 62.95 26.03
N THR A 685 -11.31 62.98 26.72
CA THR A 685 -11.23 62.67 28.16
C THR A 685 -9.97 63.29 28.78
N PRO A 686 -9.96 64.60 29.07
CA PRO A 686 -8.90 65.22 29.87
C PRO A 686 -9.00 64.87 31.37
N SER A 687 -10.12 64.32 31.84
CA SER A 687 -10.49 64.31 33.26
C SER A 687 -9.68 63.39 34.18
N ARG A 688 -8.88 62.44 33.66
CA ARG A 688 -8.05 61.55 34.49
C ARG A 688 -6.57 61.92 34.59
N LEU A 689 -6.05 62.72 33.65
CA LEU A 689 -4.67 63.22 33.67
C LEU A 689 -4.55 64.54 34.45
N PHE A 690 -5.63 65.31 34.56
CA PHE A 690 -5.68 66.58 35.30
C PHE A 690 -5.70 66.43 36.84
N LEU A 691 -5.67 65.21 37.38
CA LEU A 691 -5.63 64.92 38.83
C LEU A 691 -4.27 64.36 39.30
N LEU A 692 -3.21 64.52 38.51
CA LEU A 692 -1.85 64.09 38.83
C LEU A 692 -0.90 65.26 39.09
#